data_AF-A0A2J6T9Y3-F1
#
_entry.id   AF-A0A2J6T9Y3-F1
#
_cell.length_a   1.000
_cell.length_b   1.000
_cell.length_c   1.000
_cell.angle_alpha   90.00
_cell.angle_beta   90.00
_cell.angle_gamma   90.00
#
_symmetry.space_group_name_H-M   'P 1'
#
loop_
_entity.id
_entity.type
_entity.pdbx_description
1 polymer ?
#
loop_
_entity_poly.entity_id
_entity_poly.type
_entity_poly.pdbx_seq_one_letter_code
_entity_poly.pdbx_strand_id
1 'polypeptide(L)'
;MEEPANFIPLGLGRGSERRASTSTSAKDRPTSISARPSILDGPKIIGATPAERKVIAREYRLAARRVKKKAKADAKRARKENAILHRRLTRNNEKYTKNKERNKERDIMLERQKIRFEAVRQAERLAAIHDPTGKMFNVGEVIIMPDGQVKSKEAIERAAEAKKQKEMDALAEKAENIRIAEEKANYKKEKLAAKREGREPPPRPDYAPKLALQSAASVYGNGGQPAYGGQQMRSNQQTGTNAKRKISKKQQQRLEMLKPKPVPPKPVIPEGIALPEGEENLLELWDITDEEIAKRLRSKKKEKIIAGKTLRKIQKEQKKFNRAMKVRKKQAANAGVIWDPEKAKKEILGEMEKADWGDEDSSDSESEFESDDDLEAEANGKNAGEEKEKPKKKKKKGMPKVNRPRLDLELLEQSAKIKQALEDKKRNARLKRRAERREKAAQEKAKREAEAEAARIEAEKAEQAEQASASEEKATKEKSSKKRKRSSEEEPEQKGKKTKTDDLDSEEEAKRKEKKRKRKEEKRKQKENVEKKKEKERQAEKELQAKYLASTAEVRSKVESKDDRLDREIAEREARLRAENQEAEESEEPQYTKVSQNWNPDALMGDKERREKFMKLLGAKKAKKGPKKTPNEKVETEKEKAAREKKEKLAVKVTQPNVVERKEKKAARRAARKAEEQAAAEAAAAAAKAEQIARMQSDLENQYEAGMKLKHDGGSKRRGLGA
;
A
#
# COMPACT_ATOMS: atom_id res chain seq x y z
N MET A 1 6.67 9.19 72.33
CA MET A 1 6.86 7.75 72.09
C MET A 1 5.74 7.29 71.19
N GLU A 2 5.95 7.32 69.88
CA GLU A 2 4.95 6.93 68.88
C GLU A 2 5.48 5.69 68.15
N GLU A 3 4.85 4.55 68.39
CA GLU A 3 5.20 3.29 67.72
C GLU A 3 4.53 3.23 66.34
N PRO A 4 5.28 3.02 65.24
CA PRO A 4 4.69 2.86 63.91
C PRO A 4 4.15 1.43 63.75
N ALA A 5 2.82 1.29 63.85
CA ALA A 5 2.07 0.05 63.63
C ALA A 5 1.96 -0.35 62.14
N ASN A 6 3.09 -0.65 61.48
CA ASN A 6 3.12 -1.22 60.13
C ASN A 6 4.17 -2.33 60.00
N PHE A 7 4.12 -3.32 60.88
CA PHE A 7 4.84 -4.59 60.70
C PHE A 7 3.90 -5.62 60.05
N ILE A 8 4.05 -5.82 58.74
CA ILE A 8 3.46 -6.96 58.03
C ILE A 8 4.41 -8.14 58.22
N PRO A 9 4.05 -9.21 58.94
CA PRO A 9 4.92 -10.37 59.07
C PRO A 9 5.10 -11.00 57.69
N LEU A 10 6.33 -10.90 57.17
CA LEU A 10 6.79 -11.66 56.02
C LEU A 10 6.62 -13.14 56.38
N GLY A 11 5.75 -13.82 55.64
CA GLY A 11 5.47 -15.24 55.82
C GLY A 11 6.75 -16.05 55.76
N LEU A 12 7.18 -16.54 56.92
CA LEU A 12 8.14 -17.62 57.05
C LEU A 12 7.67 -18.77 56.14
N GLY A 13 8.59 -19.21 55.31
CA GLY A 13 8.35 -20.16 54.23
C GLY A 13 7.66 -21.43 54.75
N ARG A 14 6.50 -21.73 54.16
CA ARG A 14 6.01 -23.11 54.14
C ARG A 14 6.92 -23.90 53.20
N GLY A 15 7.97 -24.47 53.78
CA GLY A 15 8.78 -25.51 53.18
C GLY A 15 7.86 -26.59 52.63
N SER A 16 8.08 -26.92 51.37
CA SER A 16 7.46 -28.04 50.69
C SER A 16 8.10 -29.35 51.16
N GLU A 17 7.68 -29.87 52.31
CA GLU A 17 7.94 -31.27 52.63
C GLU A 17 6.87 -32.15 51.96
N ARG A 18 7.23 -32.64 50.78
CA ARG A 18 6.56 -33.77 50.15
C ARG A 18 6.92 -35.04 50.93
N ARG A 19 5.87 -35.71 51.39
CA ARG A 19 5.63 -37.17 51.28
C ARG A 19 6.87 -38.07 51.12
N ALA A 20 7.31 -38.61 52.24
CA ALA A 20 7.49 -40.04 52.49
C ALA A 20 7.25 -40.16 54.01
N SER A 21 6.35 -40.97 54.54
CA SER A 21 6.30 -42.41 54.42
C SER A 21 4.95 -42.89 54.98
N THR A 22 4.73 -44.18 54.80
CA THR A 22 3.57 -45.00 55.10
C THR A 22 3.13 -45.00 56.58
N SER A 23 1.82 -45.19 56.75
CA SER A 23 1.17 -45.89 57.88
C SER A 23 1.51 -45.45 59.31
N THR A 24 0.54 -44.84 59.99
CA THR A 24 -0.13 -45.42 61.19
C THR A 24 -1.11 -44.42 61.80
N SER A 25 -2.06 -44.99 62.54
CA SER A 25 -3.24 -44.44 63.21
C SER A 25 -3.01 -43.35 64.27
N ALA A 26 -4.04 -42.51 64.45
CA ALA A 26 -4.60 -41.96 65.71
C ALA A 26 -5.11 -40.53 65.44
N LYS A 27 -6.43 -40.28 65.44
CA LYS A 27 -7.21 -39.90 66.64
C LYS A 27 -6.40 -39.01 67.58
N ASP A 28 -6.38 -37.71 67.29
CA ASP A 28 -6.56 -36.62 68.27
C ASP A 28 -6.31 -35.28 67.58
N ARG A 29 -7.41 -34.63 67.16
CA ARG A 29 -7.40 -33.20 66.87
C ARG A 29 -8.25 -32.53 67.93
N PRO A 30 -7.70 -31.61 68.76
CA PRO A 30 -8.50 -30.87 69.71
C PRO A 30 -9.51 -30.01 68.96
N THR A 31 -10.80 -30.28 69.18
CA THR A 31 -11.90 -29.40 68.84
C THR A 31 -11.86 -28.17 69.77
N SER A 32 -10.87 -27.30 69.59
CA SER A 32 -11.00 -25.92 70.07
C SER A 32 -11.97 -25.24 69.12
N ILE A 33 -13.25 -25.24 69.53
CA ILE A 33 -14.29 -24.37 69.03
C ILE A 33 -13.82 -22.95 69.36
N SER A 34 -12.95 -22.41 68.50
CA SER A 34 -12.58 -21.00 68.56
C SER A 34 -13.87 -20.23 68.32
N ALA A 35 -14.23 -19.45 69.32
CA ALA A 35 -15.33 -18.52 69.32
C ALA A 35 -15.21 -17.62 68.09
N ARG A 36 -15.77 -18.05 66.96
CA ARG A 36 -16.14 -17.14 65.90
C ARG A 36 -17.24 -16.29 66.50
N PRO A 37 -17.02 -14.98 66.72
CA PRO A 37 -18.08 -14.12 67.23
C PRO A 37 -19.27 -14.32 66.30
N SER A 38 -20.38 -14.80 66.86
CA SER A 38 -21.54 -15.14 66.06
C SER A 38 -21.98 -13.84 65.36
N ILE A 39 -21.86 -13.80 64.04
CA ILE A 39 -22.22 -12.64 63.21
C ILE A 39 -23.73 -12.35 63.27
N LEU A 40 -24.49 -13.15 64.02
CA LEU A 40 -25.91 -12.97 64.29
C LEU A 40 -26.21 -11.95 65.39
N ASP A 41 -25.27 -11.64 66.28
CA ASP A 41 -25.42 -10.52 67.23
C ASP A 41 -24.93 -9.20 66.60
N GLY A 42 -25.69 -8.71 65.63
CA GLY A 42 -25.62 -7.31 65.27
C GLY A 42 -26.04 -6.43 66.45
N PRO A 43 -25.63 -5.16 66.53
CA PRO A 43 -26.03 -4.26 67.61
C PRO A 43 -27.55 -4.28 67.77
N LYS A 44 -28.04 -4.52 68.99
CA LYS A 44 -29.47 -4.60 69.29
C LYS A 44 -30.17 -3.33 68.79
N ILE A 45 -31.06 -3.49 67.82
CA ILE A 45 -31.79 -2.38 67.21
C ILE A 45 -32.97 -2.06 68.13
N ILE A 46 -32.79 -1.05 68.98
CA ILE A 46 -33.83 -0.55 69.86
C ILE A 46 -34.70 0.41 69.04
N GLY A 47 -35.96 0.05 68.83
CA GLY A 47 -37.00 0.90 68.25
C GLY A 47 -38.30 0.64 69.00
N ALA A 48 -39.16 1.66 69.15
CA ALA A 48 -40.36 1.58 69.98
C ALA A 48 -41.39 0.61 69.37
N THR A 49 -41.56 0.66 68.04
CA THR A 49 -42.48 -0.24 67.32
C THR A 49 -41.76 -1.30 66.48
N PRO A 50 -42.37 -2.48 66.23
CA PRO A 50 -41.80 -3.49 65.34
C PRO A 50 -41.54 -2.99 63.90
N ALA A 51 -42.31 -2.01 63.43
CA ALA A 51 -42.13 -1.39 62.11
C ALA A 51 -40.87 -0.51 62.06
N GLU A 52 -40.65 0.33 63.07
CA GLU A 52 -39.43 1.13 63.22
C GLU A 52 -38.19 0.24 63.31
N ARG A 53 -38.25 -0.85 64.10
CA ARG A 53 -37.14 -1.81 64.19
C ARG A 53 -36.76 -2.40 62.82
N LYS A 54 -37.74 -2.69 61.96
CA LYS A 54 -37.51 -3.18 60.59
C LYS A 54 -36.91 -2.10 59.67
N VAL A 55 -37.35 -0.84 59.79
CA VAL A 55 -36.80 0.28 59.00
C VAL A 55 -35.36 0.55 59.40
N ILE A 56 -35.07 0.67 60.70
CA ILE A 56 -33.71 0.88 61.22
C ILE A 56 -32.80 -0.28 60.83
N ALA A 57 -33.28 -1.52 60.90
CA ALA A 57 -32.52 -2.69 60.43
C ALA A 57 -32.20 -2.65 58.93
N ARG A 58 -33.14 -2.18 58.11
CA ARG A 58 -32.92 -2.01 56.66
C ARG A 58 -31.91 -0.91 56.39
N GLU A 59 -32.00 0.21 57.08
CA GLU A 59 -31.06 1.33 56.98
C GLU A 59 -29.66 0.92 57.41
N TYR A 60 -29.51 0.23 58.55
CA TYR A 60 -28.23 -0.28 59.03
C TYR A 60 -27.61 -1.27 58.03
N ARG A 61 -28.41 -2.17 57.45
CA ARG A 61 -27.96 -3.10 56.39
C ARG A 61 -27.51 -2.35 55.13
N LEU A 62 -28.23 -1.29 54.72
CA LEU A 62 -27.86 -0.47 53.57
C LEU A 62 -26.58 0.35 53.85
N ALA A 63 -26.43 0.90 55.05
CA ALA A 63 -25.23 1.60 55.50
C ALA A 63 -24.02 0.65 55.51
N ALA A 64 -24.16 -0.54 56.11
CA ALA A 64 -23.11 -1.56 56.10
C ALA A 64 -22.73 -2.01 54.67
N ARG A 65 -23.71 -2.14 53.77
CA ARG A 65 -23.44 -2.41 52.34
C ARG A 65 -22.70 -1.26 51.66
N ARG A 66 -23.02 0.01 51.97
CA ARG A 66 -22.31 1.20 51.46
C ARG A 66 -20.87 1.25 51.99
N VAL A 67 -20.65 1.02 53.29
CA VAL A 67 -19.32 0.95 53.91
C VAL A 67 -18.49 -0.17 53.31
N LYS A 68 -19.05 -1.39 53.16
CA LYS A 68 -18.35 -2.52 52.52
C LYS A 68 -18.01 -2.24 51.05
N LYS A 69 -18.88 -1.56 50.30
CA LYS A 69 -18.59 -1.13 48.92
C LYS A 69 -17.49 -0.07 48.88
N LYS A 70 -17.51 0.91 49.78
CA LYS A 70 -16.48 1.94 49.92
C LYS A 70 -15.12 1.33 50.29
N ALA A 71 -15.06 0.49 51.33
CA ALA A 71 -13.85 -0.22 51.73
C ALA A 71 -13.27 -1.11 50.60
N LYS A 72 -14.12 -1.79 49.81
CA LYS A 72 -13.67 -2.53 48.62
C LYS A 72 -13.14 -1.60 47.51
N ALA A 73 -13.77 -0.45 47.30
CA ALA A 73 -13.31 0.54 46.32
C ALA A 73 -11.97 1.15 46.74
N ASP A 74 -11.80 1.50 48.02
CA ASP A 74 -10.59 2.06 48.59
C ASP A 74 -9.45 1.03 48.59
N ALA A 75 -9.71 -0.23 48.98
CA ALA A 75 -8.73 -1.30 48.86
C ALA A 75 -8.29 -1.53 47.40
N LYS A 76 -9.18 -1.34 46.41
CA LYS A 76 -8.82 -1.41 44.98
C LYS A 76 -8.01 -0.19 44.54
N ARG A 77 -8.25 1.00 45.08
CA ARG A 77 -7.42 2.21 44.85
C ARG A 77 -6.03 2.03 45.45
N ALA A 78 -5.93 1.61 46.71
CA ALA A 78 -4.65 1.31 47.37
C ALA A 78 -3.82 0.26 46.61
N ARG A 79 -4.43 -0.82 46.11
CA ARG A 79 -3.71 -1.80 45.26
C ARG A 79 -3.19 -1.20 43.96
N LYS A 80 -3.94 -0.27 43.35
CA LYS A 80 -3.50 0.43 42.13
C LYS A 80 -2.37 1.41 42.44
N GLU A 81 -2.46 2.15 43.54
CA GLU A 81 -1.44 3.07 44.01
C GLU A 81 -0.15 2.33 44.34
N ASN A 82 -0.20 1.24 45.12
CA ASN A 82 0.95 0.38 45.39
C ASN A 82 1.56 -0.20 44.11
N ALA A 83 0.73 -0.61 43.14
CA ALA A 83 1.24 -1.07 41.84
C ALA A 83 1.93 0.06 41.04
N ILE A 84 1.45 1.30 41.13
CA ILE A 84 2.10 2.46 40.52
C ILE A 84 3.40 2.79 41.24
N LEU A 85 3.42 2.75 42.58
CA LEU A 85 4.62 2.95 43.39
C LEU A 85 5.69 1.90 43.06
N HIS A 86 5.33 0.62 43.02
CA HIS A 86 6.26 -0.43 42.58
C HIS A 86 6.76 -0.20 41.17
N ARG A 87 5.91 0.23 40.23
CA ARG A 87 6.36 0.60 38.87
C ARG A 87 7.29 1.80 38.88
N ARG A 88 7.07 2.81 39.72
CA ARG A 88 7.95 3.98 39.85
C ARG A 88 9.30 3.60 40.47
N LEU A 89 9.29 2.79 41.53
CA LEU A 89 10.50 2.30 42.23
C LEU A 89 11.35 1.37 41.35
N THR A 90 10.71 0.49 40.58
CA THR A 90 11.40 -0.45 39.68
C THR A 90 11.80 0.17 38.34
N ARG A 91 11.32 1.36 38.02
CA ARG A 91 11.71 2.07 36.80
C ARG A 91 13.10 2.65 37.00
N ASN A 92 14.07 2.13 36.27
CA ASN A 92 15.42 2.71 36.22
C ASN A 92 15.35 4.09 35.52
N ASN A 93 15.12 5.15 36.30
CA ASN A 93 14.92 6.51 35.80
C ASN A 93 16.15 7.00 35.03
N GLU A 94 17.38 6.66 35.47
CA GLU A 94 18.61 7.04 34.77
C GLU A 94 18.67 6.50 33.34
N LYS A 95 18.23 5.27 33.11
CA LYS A 95 18.17 4.71 31.76
C LYS A 95 17.19 5.49 30.88
N TYR A 96 16.08 5.95 31.43
CA TYR A 96 15.09 6.73 30.70
C TYR A 96 15.55 8.16 30.43
N THR A 97 16.20 8.83 31.40
CA THR A 97 16.75 10.18 31.21
C THR A 97 17.88 10.17 30.19
N LYS A 98 18.86 9.27 30.31
CA LYS A 98 19.94 9.10 29.32
C LYS A 98 19.42 8.81 27.90
N ASN A 99 18.35 8.01 27.77
CA ASN A 99 17.74 7.73 26.47
C ASN A 99 16.89 8.91 25.95
N LYS A 100 16.27 9.71 26.83
CA LYS A 100 15.57 10.96 26.49
C LYS A 100 16.55 12.00 25.97
N GLU A 101 17.70 12.17 26.64
CA GLU A 101 18.81 13.05 26.24
C GLU A 101 19.40 12.62 24.90
N ARG A 102 19.77 11.34 24.73
CA ARG A 102 20.29 10.84 23.45
C ARG A 102 19.31 11.05 22.29
N ASN A 103 18.01 10.88 22.52
CA ASN A 103 17.00 11.17 21.49
C ASN A 103 16.87 12.67 21.23
N LYS A 104 17.00 13.53 22.25
CA LYS A 104 17.02 14.98 22.11
C LYS A 104 18.23 15.44 21.27
N GLU A 105 19.43 14.95 21.58
CA GLU A 105 20.65 15.19 20.81
C GLU A 105 20.50 14.71 19.37
N ARG A 106 19.89 13.53 19.17
CA ARG A 106 19.61 13.00 17.82
C ARG A 106 18.65 13.89 17.04
N ASP A 107 17.56 14.33 17.67
CA ASP A 107 16.61 15.25 17.05
C ASP A 107 17.30 16.58 16.68
N ILE A 108 18.16 17.10 17.56
CA ILE A 108 18.97 18.32 17.32
C ILE A 108 19.91 18.11 16.12
N MET A 109 20.67 17.01 16.08
CA MET A 109 21.57 16.71 14.97
C MET A 109 20.84 16.55 13.63
N LEU A 110 19.67 15.88 13.63
CA LEU A 110 18.86 15.72 12.41
C LEU A 110 18.32 17.07 11.93
N GLU A 111 17.88 17.93 12.84
CA GLU A 111 17.40 19.26 12.50
C GLU A 111 18.54 20.17 12.02
N ARG A 112 19.73 20.11 12.65
CA ARG A 112 20.95 20.78 12.17
C ARG A 112 21.30 20.34 10.75
N GLN A 113 21.33 19.04 10.49
CA GLN A 113 21.58 18.51 9.14
C GLN A 113 20.52 19.02 8.15
N LYS A 114 19.25 19.05 8.56
CA LYS A 114 18.16 19.56 7.72
C LYS A 114 18.38 21.03 7.37
N ILE A 115 18.68 21.89 8.35
CA ILE A 115 18.97 23.32 8.12
C ILE A 115 20.14 23.47 7.15
N ARG A 116 21.24 22.73 7.37
CA ARG A 116 22.41 22.78 6.47
C ARG A 116 22.07 22.34 5.04
N PHE A 117 21.33 21.24 4.86
CA PHE A 117 20.92 20.82 3.53
C PHE A 117 19.95 21.80 2.85
N GLU A 118 19.04 22.43 3.62
CA GLU A 118 18.13 23.43 3.08
C GLU A 118 18.86 24.73 2.74
N ALA A 119 19.86 25.14 3.51
CA ALA A 119 20.74 26.28 3.21
C ALA A 119 21.54 26.06 1.92
N VAL A 120 22.12 24.87 1.71
CA VAL A 120 22.76 24.53 0.43
C VAL A 120 21.75 24.62 -0.72
N ARG A 121 20.53 24.10 -0.56
CA ARG A 121 19.49 24.20 -1.59
C ARG A 121 19.05 25.63 -1.87
N GLN A 122 18.99 26.48 -0.84
CA GLN A 122 18.67 27.89 -1.00
C GLN A 122 19.78 28.59 -1.81
N ALA A 123 21.05 28.34 -1.48
CA ALA A 123 22.18 28.82 -2.24
C ALA A 123 22.21 28.28 -3.68
N GLU A 124 21.89 27.00 -3.91
CA GLU A 124 21.75 26.42 -5.25
C GLU A 124 20.65 27.12 -6.06
N ARG A 125 19.49 27.44 -5.46
CA ARG A 125 18.41 28.18 -6.14
C ARG A 125 18.83 29.60 -6.52
N LEU A 126 19.51 30.31 -5.62
CA LEU A 126 20.03 31.65 -5.90
C LEU A 126 21.12 31.61 -6.98
N ALA A 127 22.02 30.62 -6.91
CA ALA A 127 23.03 30.38 -7.94
C ALA A 127 22.38 30.11 -9.30
N ALA A 128 21.34 29.29 -9.39
CA ALA A 128 20.65 29.07 -10.66
C ALA A 128 20.10 30.35 -11.33
N ILE A 129 19.77 31.39 -10.54
CA ILE A 129 19.29 32.68 -11.04
C ILE A 129 20.46 33.62 -11.37
N HIS A 130 21.46 33.71 -10.49
CA HIS A 130 22.50 34.74 -10.54
C HIS A 130 23.85 34.27 -11.09
N ASP A 131 24.26 33.03 -10.83
CA ASP A 131 25.51 32.42 -11.29
C ASP A 131 25.36 30.89 -11.43
N PRO A 132 24.96 30.38 -12.61
CA PRO A 132 24.75 28.95 -12.81
C PRO A 132 26.04 28.14 -12.65
N THR A 133 27.22 28.77 -12.69
CA THR A 133 28.49 28.08 -12.40
C THR A 133 28.63 27.69 -10.94
N GLY A 134 27.85 28.33 -10.05
CA GLY A 134 27.82 28.07 -8.61
C GLY A 134 29.03 28.61 -7.83
N LYS A 135 30.05 29.13 -8.53
CA LYS A 135 31.31 29.57 -7.93
C LYS A 135 31.11 30.69 -6.93
N MET A 136 30.26 31.68 -7.23
CA MET A 136 30.00 32.78 -6.30
C MET A 136 29.35 32.32 -4.99
N PHE A 137 28.67 31.17 -5.00
CA PHE A 137 27.91 30.67 -3.86
C PHE A 137 28.62 29.52 -3.11
N ASN A 138 29.83 29.16 -3.52
CA ASN A 138 30.53 27.94 -3.09
C ASN A 138 29.69 26.66 -3.25
N VAL A 139 28.83 26.63 -4.25
CA VAL A 139 28.10 25.43 -4.67
C VAL A 139 28.66 24.96 -6.00
N GLY A 140 28.71 23.64 -6.25
CA GLY A 140 29.15 23.14 -7.56
C GLY A 140 28.24 23.64 -8.69
N GLU A 141 28.68 23.47 -9.94
CA GLU A 141 27.92 23.84 -11.15
C GLU A 141 26.45 23.43 -11.04
N VAL A 142 25.54 24.38 -11.18
CA VAL A 142 24.11 24.20 -10.91
C VAL A 142 23.36 24.00 -12.21
N ILE A 143 22.55 22.94 -12.27
CA ILE A 143 21.75 22.59 -13.45
C ILE A 143 20.27 22.65 -13.05
N ILE A 144 19.49 23.40 -13.84
CA ILE A 144 18.02 23.42 -13.72
C ILE A 144 17.50 22.22 -14.51
N MET A 145 16.91 21.25 -13.80
CA MET A 145 16.26 20.11 -14.44
C MET A 145 14.93 20.53 -15.10
N PRO A 146 14.44 19.78 -16.10
CA PRO A 146 13.20 20.13 -16.82
C PRO A 146 11.93 20.13 -15.94
N ASP A 147 11.98 19.56 -14.73
CA ASP A 147 10.92 19.62 -13.73
C ASP A 147 10.96 20.90 -12.87
N GLY A 148 11.86 21.84 -13.18
CA GLY A 148 12.11 23.06 -12.41
C GLY A 148 12.91 22.83 -11.13
N GLN A 149 13.40 21.60 -10.87
CA GLN A 149 14.26 21.35 -9.72
C GLN A 149 15.69 21.81 -10.03
N VAL A 150 16.21 22.65 -9.16
CA VAL A 150 17.61 23.07 -9.18
C VAL A 150 18.46 22.06 -8.42
N LYS A 151 19.51 21.51 -9.04
CA LYS A 151 20.47 20.60 -8.41
C LYS A 151 21.88 20.90 -8.89
N SER A 152 22.87 20.81 -7.98
CA SER A 152 24.28 20.78 -8.38
C SER A 152 24.60 19.51 -9.19
N LYS A 153 25.50 19.64 -10.16
CA LYS A 153 26.01 18.56 -11.01
C LYS A 153 26.60 17.42 -10.17
N GLU A 154 27.36 17.77 -9.14
CA GLU A 154 27.90 16.81 -8.17
C GLU A 154 26.78 16.04 -7.43
N ALA A 155 25.67 16.70 -7.08
CA ALA A 155 24.52 16.02 -6.47
C ALA A 155 23.82 15.07 -7.45
N ILE A 156 23.76 15.42 -8.74
CA ILE A 156 23.23 14.55 -9.80
C ILE A 156 24.14 13.33 -9.98
N GLU A 157 25.46 13.52 -10.04
CA GLU A 157 26.45 12.45 -10.14
C GLU A 157 26.41 11.52 -8.93
N ARG A 158 26.43 12.06 -7.71
CA ARG A 158 26.29 11.27 -6.47
C ARG A 158 24.97 10.51 -6.40
N ALA A 159 23.87 11.10 -6.91
CA ALA A 159 22.60 10.41 -7.02
C ALA A 159 22.62 9.29 -8.06
N ALA A 160 23.34 9.47 -9.18
CA ALA A 160 23.53 8.44 -10.20
C ALA A 160 24.42 7.30 -9.68
N GLU A 161 25.51 7.60 -8.96
CA GLU A 161 26.35 6.61 -8.29
C GLU A 161 25.59 5.82 -7.24
N ALA A 162 24.81 6.48 -6.39
CA ALA A 162 23.98 5.80 -5.40
C ALA A 162 22.88 4.92 -6.05
N LYS A 163 22.37 5.30 -7.23
CA LYS A 163 21.46 4.46 -8.01
C LYS A 163 22.21 3.25 -8.59
N LYS A 164 23.37 3.45 -9.21
CA LYS A 164 24.24 2.36 -9.71
C LYS A 164 24.60 1.37 -8.59
N GLN A 165 24.96 1.86 -7.41
CA GLN A 165 25.28 1.01 -6.26
C GLN A 165 24.06 0.19 -5.80
N LYS A 166 22.88 0.81 -5.72
CA LYS A 166 21.63 0.07 -5.40
C LYS A 166 21.27 -0.95 -6.47
N GLU A 167 21.51 -0.65 -7.74
CA GLU A 167 21.30 -1.60 -8.84
C GLU A 167 22.28 -2.77 -8.76
N MET A 168 23.55 -2.51 -8.45
CA MET A 168 24.55 -3.54 -8.21
C MET A 168 24.20 -4.42 -7.00
N ASP A 169 23.79 -3.82 -5.88
CA ASP A 169 23.34 -4.56 -4.69
C ASP A 169 22.08 -5.40 -5.00
N ALA A 170 21.15 -4.85 -5.78
CA ALA A 170 19.95 -5.57 -6.20
C ALA A 170 20.25 -6.69 -7.20
N LEU A 171 21.24 -6.52 -8.09
CA LEU A 171 21.73 -7.56 -8.99
C LEU A 171 22.45 -8.67 -8.20
N ALA A 172 23.26 -8.31 -7.20
CA ALA A 172 23.90 -9.27 -6.31
C ALA A 172 22.86 -10.07 -5.51
N GLU A 173 21.82 -9.41 -4.95
CA GLU A 173 20.73 -10.10 -4.24
C GLU A 173 19.91 -10.99 -5.20
N LYS A 174 19.69 -10.58 -6.45
CA LYS A 174 19.05 -11.44 -7.46
C LYS A 174 19.91 -12.65 -7.82
N ALA A 175 21.22 -12.47 -8.01
CA ALA A 175 22.14 -13.56 -8.29
C ALA A 175 22.21 -14.57 -7.14
N GLU A 176 22.25 -14.09 -5.88
CA GLU A 176 22.18 -14.95 -4.70
C GLU A 176 20.86 -15.73 -4.64
N ASN A 177 19.73 -15.08 -4.93
CA ASN A 177 18.43 -15.75 -4.97
C ASN A 177 18.31 -16.79 -6.08
N ILE A 178 18.90 -16.53 -7.26
CA ILE A 178 18.97 -17.49 -8.37
C ILE A 178 19.81 -18.71 -7.94
N ARG A 179 20.98 -18.47 -7.33
CA ARG A 179 21.84 -19.55 -6.83
C ARG A 179 21.11 -20.42 -5.79
N ILE A 180 20.41 -19.80 -4.84
CA ILE A 180 19.59 -20.51 -3.85
C ILE A 180 18.46 -21.30 -4.52
N ALA A 181 17.87 -20.79 -5.60
CA ALA A 181 16.83 -21.48 -6.35
C ALA A 181 17.37 -22.68 -7.13
N GLU A 182 18.54 -22.55 -7.76
CA GLU A 182 19.25 -23.63 -8.46
C GLU A 182 19.67 -24.74 -7.49
N GLU A 183 20.28 -24.39 -6.36
CA GLU A 183 20.64 -25.36 -5.32
C GLU A 183 19.37 -26.12 -4.82
N LYS A 184 18.23 -25.43 -4.66
CA LYS A 184 16.94 -26.06 -4.31
C LYS A 184 16.40 -26.97 -5.42
N ALA A 185 16.58 -26.60 -6.68
CA ALA A 185 16.18 -27.42 -7.81
C ALA A 185 17.04 -28.68 -7.92
N ASN A 186 18.36 -28.55 -7.73
CA ASN A 186 19.31 -29.66 -7.74
C ASN A 186 19.01 -30.64 -6.60
N TYR A 187 18.77 -30.15 -5.39
CA TYR A 187 18.37 -31.01 -4.27
C TYR A 187 17.06 -31.76 -4.54
N LYS A 188 16.07 -31.12 -5.16
CA LYS A 188 14.81 -31.79 -5.54
C LYS A 188 15.06 -32.90 -6.56
N LYS A 189 15.93 -32.66 -7.55
CA LYS A 189 16.31 -33.68 -8.55
C LYS A 189 17.03 -34.86 -7.90
N GLU A 190 18.01 -34.58 -7.04
CA GLU A 190 18.79 -35.60 -6.32
C GLU A 190 17.91 -36.43 -5.38
N LYS A 191 16.99 -35.77 -4.65
CA LYS A 191 15.99 -36.44 -3.82
C LYS A 191 15.07 -37.37 -4.62
N LEU A 192 14.67 -36.97 -5.82
CA LEU A 192 13.87 -37.82 -6.72
C LEU A 192 14.68 -38.98 -7.29
N ALA A 193 15.96 -38.77 -7.58
CA ALA A 193 16.89 -39.81 -8.04
C ALA A 193 17.13 -40.86 -6.95
N ALA A 194 17.47 -40.45 -5.72
CA ALA A 194 17.63 -41.34 -4.57
C ALA A 194 16.38 -42.20 -4.32
N LYS A 195 15.19 -41.59 -4.42
CA LYS A 195 13.92 -42.31 -4.30
C LYS A 195 13.72 -43.36 -5.40
N ARG A 196 14.18 -43.10 -6.63
CA ARG A 196 14.11 -44.08 -7.75
C ARG A 196 15.11 -45.22 -7.55
N GLU A 197 16.27 -44.94 -6.97
CA GLU A 197 17.31 -45.94 -6.68
C GLU A 197 17.08 -46.72 -5.37
N GLY A 198 16.04 -46.40 -4.59
CA GLY A 198 15.81 -46.99 -3.27
C GLY A 198 16.84 -46.57 -2.22
N ARG A 199 17.61 -45.51 -2.48
CA ARG A 199 18.59 -44.93 -1.55
C ARG A 199 17.94 -43.87 -0.65
N GLU A 200 18.50 -43.70 0.54
CA GLU A 200 18.07 -42.64 1.46
C GLU A 200 18.34 -41.26 0.81
N PRO A 201 17.38 -40.32 0.85
CA PRO A 201 17.56 -39.02 0.22
C PRO A 201 18.71 -38.25 0.88
N PRO A 202 19.49 -37.47 0.11
CA PRO A 202 20.57 -36.68 0.66
C PRO A 202 20.04 -35.73 1.76
N PRO A 203 20.86 -35.43 2.78
CA PRO A 203 20.51 -34.46 3.80
C PRO A 203 20.18 -33.12 3.12
N ARG A 204 19.09 -32.49 3.56
CA ARG A 204 18.65 -31.22 2.98
C ARG A 204 19.77 -30.19 3.15
N PRO A 205 20.26 -29.54 2.08
CA PRO A 205 21.19 -28.44 2.22
C PRO A 205 20.58 -27.42 3.16
N ASP A 206 21.35 -26.96 4.14
CA ASP A 206 20.90 -25.94 5.07
C ASP A 206 20.76 -24.61 4.32
N TYR A 207 19.64 -24.44 3.61
CA TYR A 207 19.24 -23.20 2.92
C TYR A 207 18.87 -22.08 3.89
N ALA A 208 18.94 -22.35 5.20
CA ALA A 208 18.97 -21.28 6.17
C ALA A 208 20.26 -20.50 5.89
N PRO A 209 20.20 -19.24 5.42
CA PRO A 209 21.41 -18.44 5.19
C PRO A 209 22.21 -18.52 6.47
N LYS A 210 23.40 -19.15 6.46
CA LYS A 210 24.19 -19.56 7.64
C LYS A 210 24.12 -18.49 8.75
N LEU A 211 23.05 -18.57 9.53
CA LEU A 211 22.84 -17.90 10.78
C LEU A 211 23.52 -18.90 11.67
N ALA A 212 24.81 -18.67 11.93
CA ALA A 212 25.66 -19.57 12.68
C ALA A 212 24.96 -19.98 13.99
N LEU A 213 24.27 -21.11 13.91
CA LEU A 213 23.54 -21.79 14.98
C LEU A 213 24.35 -23.04 15.32
N GLN A 214 25.66 -22.87 15.45
CA GLN A 214 26.54 -23.87 16.05
C GLN A 214 26.60 -23.56 17.55
N SER A 215 25.62 -24.06 18.32
CA SER A 215 25.77 -24.37 19.76
C SER A 215 24.53 -24.99 20.42
N ALA A 216 23.55 -25.53 19.68
CA ALA A 216 22.36 -26.15 20.29
C ALA A 216 22.20 -27.65 20.03
N ALA A 217 23.24 -28.33 19.51
CA ALA A 217 23.20 -29.76 19.21
C ALA A 217 24.23 -30.53 20.04
N SER A 218 24.03 -30.61 21.36
CA SER A 218 24.63 -31.67 22.18
C SER A 218 23.80 -31.99 23.45
N VAL A 219 22.46 -31.87 23.40
CA VAL A 219 21.60 -32.26 24.54
C VAL A 219 20.32 -32.95 24.03
N TYR A 220 20.49 -34.00 23.22
CA TYR A 220 19.50 -35.07 23.13
C TYR A 220 20.23 -36.40 23.17
N GLY A 221 20.80 -36.69 24.33
CA GLY A 221 21.15 -38.03 24.77
C GLY A 221 20.25 -38.39 25.94
N ASN A 222 19.38 -39.37 25.71
CA ASN A 222 18.61 -40.17 26.66
C ASN A 222 17.52 -39.51 27.54
N GLY A 223 16.36 -40.17 27.51
CA GLY A 223 15.18 -39.84 28.28
C GLY A 223 15.44 -39.87 29.78
N GLY A 224 15.25 -38.72 30.41
CA GLY A 224 15.07 -38.57 31.84
C GLY A 224 14.25 -37.31 32.05
N GLN A 225 13.09 -37.44 32.69
CA GLN A 225 12.25 -36.29 33.01
C GLN A 225 13.07 -35.27 33.84
N PRO A 226 13.07 -33.98 33.49
CA PRO A 226 13.76 -33.00 34.31
C PRO A 226 12.91 -32.70 35.55
N ALA A 227 13.35 -33.22 36.69
CA ALA A 227 12.97 -32.71 37.98
C ALA A 227 13.42 -31.24 38.08
N TYR A 228 12.48 -30.36 38.42
CA TYR A 228 12.71 -28.97 38.77
C TYR A 228 13.56 -28.92 40.07
N GLY A 229 14.88 -28.98 39.94
CA GLY A 229 15.85 -28.82 41.03
C GLY A 229 16.69 -27.56 40.80
N GLY A 230 16.84 -26.75 41.86
CA GLY A 230 17.38 -25.39 41.84
C GLY A 230 18.71 -25.22 41.09
N GLN A 231 18.70 -24.28 40.15
CA GLN A 231 19.87 -23.89 39.38
C GLN A 231 20.69 -22.89 40.21
N GLN A 232 21.72 -23.40 40.88
CA GLN A 232 22.81 -22.58 41.41
C GLN A 232 23.54 -21.91 40.24
N MET A 233 23.80 -20.61 40.41
CA MET A 233 24.54 -19.75 39.49
C MET A 233 25.99 -20.24 39.33
N ARG A 234 26.25 -21.14 38.38
CA ARG A 234 27.60 -21.37 37.87
C ARG A 234 27.90 -20.35 36.78
N SER A 235 28.75 -19.40 37.13
CA SER A 235 29.41 -18.46 36.23
C SER A 235 30.25 -19.21 35.19
N ASN A 236 29.69 -19.43 34.01
CA ASN A 236 30.47 -19.84 32.83
C ASN A 236 31.34 -18.66 32.37
N GLN A 237 32.55 -18.57 32.91
CA GLN A 237 33.68 -17.92 32.28
C GLN A 237 34.27 -18.88 31.25
N GLN A 238 33.81 -18.84 30.00
CA GLN A 238 34.47 -19.54 28.89
C GLN A 238 34.47 -18.65 27.63
N THR A 239 35.67 -18.12 27.35
CA THR A 239 36.27 -17.92 26.00
C THR A 239 35.36 -17.32 24.92
N GLY A 240 35.08 -16.02 25.07
CA GLY A 240 34.29 -15.23 24.14
C GLY A 240 34.98 -14.91 22.81
N THR A 241 34.92 -15.82 21.84
CA THR A 241 34.73 -15.38 20.45
C THR A 241 33.27 -14.97 20.29
N ASN A 242 32.94 -13.79 20.82
CA ASN A 242 31.61 -13.20 20.68
C ASN A 242 31.37 -12.91 19.19
N ALA A 243 30.90 -13.92 18.45
CA ALA A 243 30.46 -13.79 17.08
C ALA A 243 29.44 -12.64 17.06
N LYS A 244 29.85 -11.51 16.47
CA LYS A 244 29.04 -10.29 16.38
C LYS A 244 27.69 -10.69 15.81
N ARG A 245 26.66 -10.76 16.66
CA ARG A 245 25.29 -11.08 16.23
C ARG A 245 24.99 -10.15 15.06
N LYS A 246 24.74 -10.71 13.88
CA LYS A 246 24.47 -9.93 12.67
C LYS A 246 23.28 -9.03 12.97
N ILE A 247 23.57 -7.73 13.07
CA ILE A 247 22.63 -6.67 13.35
C ILE A 247 21.53 -6.76 12.27
N SER A 248 20.25 -6.72 12.65
CA SER A 248 19.15 -6.81 11.68
C SER A 248 19.34 -5.77 10.56
N LYS A 249 18.96 -6.08 9.29
CA LYS A 249 19.04 -5.12 8.16
C LYS A 249 18.47 -3.74 8.55
N LYS A 250 17.37 -3.68 9.32
CA LYS A 250 16.78 -2.42 9.83
C LYS A 250 17.66 -1.71 10.86
N GLN A 251 18.35 -2.46 11.72
CA GLN A 251 19.29 -1.89 12.67
C GLN A 251 20.58 -1.44 11.97
N GLN A 252 21.05 -2.15 10.93
CA GLN A 252 22.16 -1.72 10.08
C GLN A 252 21.81 -0.42 9.35
N GLN A 253 20.64 -0.34 8.71
CA GLN A 253 20.15 0.92 8.09
C GLN A 253 20.02 2.05 9.12
N ARG A 254 19.56 1.77 10.34
CA ARG A 254 19.52 2.78 11.42
C ARG A 254 20.92 3.23 11.81
N LEU A 255 21.88 2.31 11.96
CA LEU A 255 23.27 2.61 12.28
C LEU A 255 23.94 3.39 11.14
N GLU A 256 23.64 3.07 9.89
CA GLU A 256 24.13 3.78 8.71
C GLU A 256 23.54 5.19 8.61
N MET A 257 22.23 5.35 8.89
CA MET A 257 21.63 6.68 9.07
C MET A 257 22.15 7.44 10.29
N LEU A 258 22.77 6.75 11.25
CA LEU A 258 23.41 7.33 12.42
C LEU A 258 24.89 7.67 12.18
N LYS A 259 25.52 7.12 11.14
CA LYS A 259 26.87 7.55 10.75
C LYS A 259 26.77 9.01 10.28
N PRO A 260 27.61 9.91 10.81
CA PRO A 260 27.58 11.31 10.41
C PRO A 260 27.83 11.36 8.90
N LYS A 261 26.85 11.90 8.16
CA LYS A 261 27.06 12.21 6.75
C LYS A 261 28.13 13.31 6.68
N PRO A 262 29.04 13.26 5.69
CA PRO A 262 30.00 14.35 5.50
C PRO A 262 29.21 15.65 5.39
N VAL A 263 29.61 16.64 6.18
CA VAL A 263 28.95 17.95 6.20
C VAL A 263 29.30 18.63 4.87
N PRO A 264 28.32 19.06 4.06
CA PRO A 264 28.63 19.81 2.86
C PRO A 264 29.40 21.09 3.21
N PRO A 265 30.26 21.61 2.30
CA PRO A 265 30.93 22.88 2.52
C PRO A 265 29.88 23.98 2.78
N LYS A 266 30.22 24.93 3.65
CA LYS A 266 29.32 26.04 3.98
C LYS A 266 29.13 26.91 2.73
N PRO A 267 27.90 27.06 2.21
CA PRO A 267 27.65 27.96 1.09
C PRO A 267 27.91 29.41 1.53
N VAL A 268 28.14 30.29 0.56
CA VAL A 268 28.29 31.73 0.79
C VAL A 268 27.21 32.44 -0.03
N ILE A 269 26.51 33.41 0.52
CA ILE A 269 25.63 34.29 -0.25
C ILE A 269 26.38 35.63 -0.41
N PRO A 270 26.68 36.08 -1.64
CA PRO A 270 27.28 37.39 -1.88
C PRO A 270 26.40 38.51 -1.30
N GLU A 271 27.03 39.49 -0.66
CA GLU A 271 26.34 40.71 -0.20
C GLU A 271 25.68 41.41 -1.41
N GLY A 272 24.39 41.71 -1.32
CA GLY A 272 23.61 42.35 -2.39
C GLY A 272 22.57 41.47 -3.08
N ILE A 273 22.56 40.16 -2.84
CA ILE A 273 21.50 39.27 -3.35
C ILE A 273 20.41 39.13 -2.30
N ALA A 274 19.26 39.76 -2.52
CA ALA A 274 18.12 39.68 -1.62
C ALA A 274 17.49 38.28 -1.65
N LEU A 275 17.20 37.73 -0.48
CA LEU A 275 16.41 36.51 -0.35
C LEU A 275 14.95 36.78 -0.75
N PRO A 276 14.25 35.82 -1.37
CA PRO A 276 12.84 35.98 -1.66
C PRO A 276 12.04 36.23 -0.37
N GLU A 277 11.11 37.19 -0.42
CA GLU A 277 10.33 37.62 0.75
C GLU A 277 9.64 36.44 1.44
N GLY A 278 9.90 36.28 2.75
CA GLY A 278 9.29 35.25 3.59
C GLY A 278 10.09 33.94 3.74
N GLU A 279 11.20 33.75 3.01
CA GLU A 279 12.14 32.67 3.32
C GLU A 279 13.13 33.11 4.41
N GLU A 280 13.28 32.30 5.48
CA GLU A 280 14.31 32.54 6.50
C GLU A 280 15.71 32.42 5.88
N ASN A 281 16.67 33.24 6.35
CA ASN A 281 18.07 33.10 5.94
C ASN A 281 18.68 31.85 6.57
N LEU A 282 18.69 30.74 5.83
CA LEU A 282 19.15 29.46 6.36
C LEU A 282 20.67 29.42 6.57
N LEU A 283 21.44 30.34 5.96
CA LEU A 283 22.87 30.48 6.23
C LEU A 283 23.16 31.08 7.61
N GLU A 284 22.35 32.04 8.07
CA GLU A 284 22.45 32.53 9.46
C GLU A 284 22.18 31.40 10.45
N LEU A 285 21.24 30.51 10.10
CA LEU A 285 20.93 29.32 10.89
C LEU A 285 21.96 28.19 10.73
N TRP A 286 23.01 28.34 9.91
CA TRP A 286 24.01 27.29 9.70
C TRP A 286 24.83 27.00 10.97
N ASP A 287 25.16 28.08 11.70
CA ASP A 287 25.97 28.07 12.92
C ASP A 287 25.11 28.17 14.19
N ILE A 288 23.82 27.85 14.06
CA ILE A 288 22.86 27.88 15.16
C ILE A 288 23.29 26.93 16.31
N THR A 289 23.12 27.43 17.53
CA THR A 289 23.47 26.69 18.75
C THR A 289 22.50 25.52 19.00
N ASP A 290 22.95 24.50 19.73
CA ASP A 290 22.09 23.35 20.10
C ASP A 290 20.84 23.79 20.88
N GLU A 291 20.94 24.89 21.64
CA GLU A 291 19.85 25.45 22.43
C GLU A 291 18.75 26.06 21.55
N GLU A 292 19.13 26.82 20.53
CA GLU A 292 18.20 27.43 19.57
C GLU A 292 17.52 26.36 18.70
N ILE A 293 18.24 25.33 18.27
CA ILE A 293 17.64 24.17 17.60
C ILE A 293 16.63 23.50 18.54
N ALA A 294 16.99 23.32 19.82
CA ALA A 294 16.06 22.75 20.79
C ALA A 294 14.82 23.63 21.00
N LYS A 295 14.96 24.96 21.01
CA LYS A 295 13.83 25.91 21.05
C LYS A 295 12.94 25.76 19.81
N ARG A 296 13.51 25.68 18.61
CA ARG A 296 12.79 25.46 17.34
C ARG A 296 12.06 24.11 17.29
N LEU A 297 12.69 23.05 17.79
CA LEU A 297 12.03 21.74 17.91
C LEU A 297 10.88 21.77 18.92
N ARG A 298 11.01 22.54 20.01
CA ARG A 298 9.94 22.75 20.98
C ARG A 298 8.79 23.56 20.38
N SER A 299 9.04 24.64 19.63
CA SER A 299 7.97 25.41 18.96
C SER A 299 7.22 24.55 17.95
N LYS A 300 7.93 23.79 17.10
CA LYS A 300 7.31 22.82 16.16
C LYS A 300 6.46 21.76 16.87
N LYS A 301 6.92 21.26 18.03
CA LYS A 301 6.15 20.32 18.86
C LYS A 301 4.89 21.00 19.44
N LYS A 302 5.00 22.25 19.92
CA LYS A 302 3.86 23.05 20.42
C LYS A 302 2.85 23.33 19.31
N GLU A 303 3.28 23.79 18.14
CA GLU A 303 2.43 24.00 16.96
C GLU A 303 1.70 22.72 16.55
N LYS A 304 2.39 21.58 16.54
CA LYS A 304 1.75 20.27 16.25
C LYS A 304 0.71 19.88 17.31
N ILE A 305 0.96 20.19 18.57
CA ILE A 305 -0.01 19.95 19.66
C ILE A 305 -1.22 20.87 19.49
N ILE A 306 -1.01 22.15 19.21
CA ILE A 306 -2.08 23.14 18.95
C ILE A 306 -2.91 22.70 17.75
N ALA A 307 -2.27 22.38 16.62
CA ALA A 307 -2.93 21.84 15.44
C ALA A 307 -3.70 20.53 15.72
N GLY A 308 -3.18 19.68 16.61
CA GLY A 308 -3.88 18.48 17.08
C GLY A 308 -5.10 18.79 17.94
N LYS A 309 -5.01 19.81 18.81
CA LYS A 309 -6.13 20.29 19.64
C LYS A 309 -7.22 20.92 18.77
N THR A 310 -6.87 21.80 17.82
CA THR A 310 -7.82 22.42 16.88
C THR A 310 -8.52 21.37 16.03
N LEU A 311 -7.78 20.40 15.48
CA LEU A 311 -8.36 19.29 14.72
C LEU A 311 -9.36 18.45 15.55
N ARG A 312 -9.09 18.25 16.85
CA ARG A 312 -10.05 17.58 17.75
C ARG A 312 -11.29 18.43 18.05
N LYS A 313 -11.16 19.76 18.15
CA LYS A 313 -12.31 20.69 18.28
C LYS A 313 -13.19 20.61 17.02
N ILE A 314 -12.59 20.80 15.85
CA ILE A 314 -13.21 20.66 14.52
C ILE A 314 -13.98 19.33 14.39
N GLN A 315 -13.37 18.21 14.78
CA GLN A 315 -14.02 16.91 14.75
C GLN A 315 -15.19 16.78 15.73
N LYS A 316 -15.14 17.45 16.89
CA LYS A 316 -16.24 17.50 17.86
C LYS A 316 -17.39 18.34 17.32
N GLU A 317 -17.17 19.55 16.76
CA GLU A 317 -18.26 20.30 16.10
C GLU A 317 -18.85 19.48 14.96
N GLN A 318 -18.04 18.92 14.07
CA GLN A 318 -18.58 18.12 12.97
C GLN A 318 -19.45 16.96 13.46
N LYS A 319 -19.10 16.31 14.59
CA LYS A 319 -19.94 15.27 15.20
C LYS A 319 -21.22 15.83 15.80
N LYS A 320 -21.19 17.01 16.45
CA LYS A 320 -22.39 17.71 16.94
C LYS A 320 -23.32 18.06 15.77
N PHE A 321 -22.78 18.66 14.70
CA PHE A 321 -23.50 18.98 13.47
C PHE A 321 -24.13 17.74 12.83
N ASN A 322 -23.39 16.64 12.71
CA ASN A 322 -23.92 15.39 12.17
C ASN A 322 -25.02 14.78 13.06
N ARG A 323 -24.97 14.98 14.38
CA ARG A 323 -26.06 14.58 15.29
C ARG A 323 -27.29 15.46 15.08
N ALA A 324 -27.12 16.78 14.97
CA ALA A 324 -28.21 17.70 14.67
C ALA A 324 -28.87 17.36 13.32
N MET A 325 -28.08 17.09 12.27
CA MET A 325 -28.57 16.63 10.96
C MET A 325 -29.39 15.33 11.07
N LYS A 326 -28.97 14.38 11.91
CA LYS A 326 -29.72 13.14 12.14
C LYS A 326 -31.04 13.39 12.90
N VAL A 327 -31.04 14.32 13.86
CA VAL A 327 -32.26 14.69 14.60
C VAL A 327 -33.25 15.37 13.67
N ARG A 328 -32.80 16.36 12.89
CA ARG A 328 -33.61 17.04 11.88
C ARG A 328 -34.14 16.08 10.82
N LYS A 329 -33.34 15.11 10.37
CA LYS A 329 -33.80 14.05 9.45
C LYS A 329 -34.94 13.21 10.03
N LYS A 330 -34.86 12.88 11.32
CA LYS A 330 -35.95 12.17 12.02
C LYS A 330 -37.18 13.06 12.20
N GLN A 331 -37.01 14.35 12.48
CA GLN A 331 -38.13 15.28 12.60
C GLN A 331 -38.85 15.45 11.26
N ALA A 332 -38.13 15.61 10.14
CA ALA A 332 -38.73 15.67 8.81
C ALA A 332 -39.48 14.38 8.47
N ALA A 333 -38.88 13.22 8.75
CA ALA A 333 -39.54 11.92 8.56
C ALA A 333 -40.81 11.76 9.41
N ASN A 334 -40.77 12.19 10.68
CA ASN A 334 -41.93 12.15 11.57
C ASN A 334 -43.03 13.15 11.15
N ALA A 335 -42.66 14.28 10.55
CA ALA A 335 -43.58 15.29 10.05
C ALA A 335 -44.12 14.98 8.64
N GLY A 336 -43.61 13.92 7.99
CA GLY A 336 -43.94 13.62 6.58
C GLY A 336 -43.38 14.62 5.57
N VAL A 337 -42.45 15.49 5.97
CA VAL A 337 -41.82 16.49 5.10
C VAL A 337 -40.63 15.87 4.37
N ILE A 338 -40.49 16.17 3.07
CA ILE A 338 -39.35 15.72 2.26
C ILE A 338 -38.05 16.26 2.86
N TRP A 339 -37.09 15.37 3.08
CA TRP A 339 -35.81 15.73 3.67
C TRP A 339 -34.92 16.45 2.66
N ASP A 340 -34.83 17.77 2.79
CA ASP A 340 -33.83 18.58 2.09
C ASP A 340 -32.60 18.80 2.99
N PRO A 341 -31.43 18.21 2.64
CA PRO A 341 -30.22 18.35 3.44
C PRO A 341 -29.70 19.79 3.48
N GLU A 342 -29.87 20.61 2.45
CA GLU A 342 -29.30 21.96 2.41
C GLU A 342 -30.10 22.92 3.29
N LYS A 343 -31.42 22.86 3.15
CA LYS A 343 -32.33 23.57 4.05
C LYS A 343 -32.11 23.17 5.51
N ALA A 344 -31.97 21.88 5.79
CA ALA A 344 -31.68 21.41 7.14
C ALA A 344 -30.32 21.90 7.67
N LYS A 345 -29.29 21.99 6.83
CA LYS A 345 -28.00 22.58 7.23
C LYS A 345 -28.19 24.07 7.59
N LYS A 346 -28.88 24.85 6.75
CA LYS A 346 -29.16 26.28 7.01
C LYS A 346 -29.97 26.46 8.30
N GLU A 347 -31.01 25.65 8.52
CA GLU A 347 -31.82 25.69 9.74
C GLU A 347 -31.01 25.31 10.99
N ILE A 348 -30.16 24.28 10.93
CA ILE A 348 -29.31 23.91 12.06
C ILE A 348 -28.30 25.01 12.37
N LEU A 349 -27.66 25.58 11.36
CA LEU A 349 -26.70 26.68 11.55
C LEU A 349 -27.42 27.89 12.16
N GLY A 350 -28.58 28.28 11.63
CA GLY A 350 -29.37 29.41 12.16
C GLY A 350 -29.98 29.16 13.54
N GLU A 351 -30.42 27.94 13.86
CA GLU A 351 -30.90 27.59 15.22
C GLU A 351 -29.76 27.62 16.25
N MET A 352 -28.56 27.23 15.84
CA MET A 352 -27.40 27.20 16.73
C MET A 352 -26.82 28.61 16.95
N GLU A 353 -26.85 29.47 15.93
CA GLU A 353 -26.48 30.89 16.05
C GLU A 353 -27.47 31.68 16.92
N LYS A 354 -28.78 31.42 16.78
CA LYS A 354 -29.80 32.04 17.63
C LYS A 354 -29.75 31.59 19.08
N ALA A 355 -29.24 30.39 19.35
CA ALA A 355 -29.06 29.89 20.72
C ALA A 355 -27.90 30.57 21.48
N ASP A 356 -27.10 31.39 20.81
CA ASP A 356 -25.92 32.05 21.38
C ASP A 356 -26.26 33.33 22.18
N TRP A 357 -27.37 34.00 21.85
CA TRP A 357 -27.68 35.34 22.34
C TRP A 357 -28.44 35.42 23.70
N GLY A 358 -28.59 34.31 24.44
CA GLY A 358 -29.60 34.23 25.52
C GLY A 358 -29.16 33.84 26.93
N ASP A 359 -27.88 33.56 27.20
CA ASP A 359 -27.41 33.18 28.55
C ASP A 359 -25.92 33.56 28.69
N GLU A 360 -25.62 34.88 28.71
CA GLU A 360 -24.25 35.42 28.88
C GLU A 360 -23.73 35.40 30.32
N ASP A 361 -24.51 34.96 31.32
CA ASP A 361 -24.16 35.22 32.73
C ASP A 361 -24.02 33.96 33.60
N SER A 362 -23.48 32.88 33.02
CA SER A 362 -23.02 31.71 33.79
C SER A 362 -21.53 31.47 33.56
N SER A 363 -20.76 32.51 33.90
CA SER A 363 -19.36 32.45 34.29
C SER A 363 -19.15 31.39 35.39
N ASP A 364 -18.80 30.14 35.03
CA ASP A 364 -18.07 29.18 35.88
C ASP A 364 -17.76 27.84 35.16
N SER A 365 -17.06 27.85 34.00
CA SER A 365 -16.40 26.63 33.47
C SER A 365 -15.48 26.84 32.27
N GLU A 366 -14.83 28.00 32.18
CA GLU A 366 -13.46 28.03 31.66
C GLU A 366 -12.55 27.41 32.74
N SER A 367 -12.77 26.14 33.08
CA SER A 367 -11.67 25.35 33.60
C SER A 367 -10.77 25.16 32.39
N GLU A 368 -9.93 26.16 32.15
CA GLU A 368 -8.64 25.99 31.50
C GLU A 368 -8.06 24.74 32.15
N PHE A 369 -8.27 23.61 31.48
CA PHE A 369 -7.51 22.42 31.75
C PHE A 369 -6.14 22.77 31.18
N GLU A 370 -5.41 23.63 31.93
CA GLU A 370 -3.97 23.60 32.14
C GLU A 370 -3.66 22.15 32.54
N SER A 371 -3.77 21.29 31.54
CA SER A 371 -3.36 19.91 31.60
C SER A 371 -1.87 19.98 31.61
N ASP A 372 -1.29 20.09 32.81
CA ASP A 372 0.08 19.79 33.16
C ASP A 372 0.97 19.77 31.93
N ASP A 373 1.41 20.95 31.50
CA ASP A 373 2.71 21.06 30.89
C ASP A 373 3.70 20.65 31.99
N ASP A 374 3.86 19.33 32.11
CA ASP A 374 4.91 18.59 32.82
C ASP A 374 6.26 18.84 32.08
N LEU A 375 6.49 20.12 31.78
CA LEU A 375 7.75 20.69 31.37
C LEU A 375 8.49 20.99 32.66
N GLU A 376 9.17 19.96 33.18
CA GLU A 376 10.26 19.99 34.16
C GLU A 376 10.75 21.42 34.48
N ALA A 377 10.01 22.12 35.33
CA ALA A 377 10.46 23.33 35.98
C ALA A 377 11.05 22.86 37.31
N GLU A 378 12.36 22.64 37.31
CA GLU A 378 13.13 22.67 38.55
C GLU A 378 13.02 24.08 39.13
N ALA A 379 12.05 24.29 40.01
CA ALA A 379 11.94 25.50 40.81
C ALA A 379 11.49 25.13 42.22
N ASN A 380 12.48 25.08 43.12
CA ASN A 380 12.31 25.27 44.55
C ASN A 380 11.38 26.46 44.81
N GLY A 381 10.34 26.28 45.61
CA GLY A 381 9.46 27.37 45.99
C GLY A 381 8.37 26.96 46.97
N LYS A 382 8.69 27.01 48.26
CA LYS A 382 7.73 27.06 49.38
C LYS A 382 6.61 28.06 49.07
N ASN A 383 5.34 27.68 49.29
CA ASN A 383 4.52 28.31 50.33
C ASN A 383 3.15 27.63 50.45
N ALA A 384 2.91 27.17 51.67
CA ALA A 384 1.59 26.88 52.20
C ALA A 384 0.84 28.21 52.41
N GLY A 385 -0.39 28.29 51.92
CA GLY A 385 -1.31 29.38 52.19
C GLY A 385 -2.72 28.82 52.27
N GLU A 386 -3.25 28.77 53.49
CA GLU A 386 -4.63 28.41 53.82
C GLU A 386 -5.63 29.25 53.04
N GLU A 387 -6.70 28.63 52.51
CA GLU A 387 -7.86 29.40 52.08
C GLU A 387 -9.19 28.74 52.46
N LYS A 388 -10.06 29.63 52.97
CA LYS A 388 -11.25 29.38 53.79
C LYS A 388 -12.42 28.81 53.00
N GLU A 389 -13.03 27.74 53.52
CA GLU A 389 -14.33 27.22 53.08
C GLU A 389 -15.46 28.22 53.37
N LYS A 390 -16.17 28.69 52.32
CA LYS A 390 -17.48 29.37 52.45
C LYS A 390 -18.64 28.40 52.15
N PRO A 391 -19.76 28.45 52.91
CA PRO A 391 -20.87 27.51 52.78
C PRO A 391 -21.73 27.78 51.53
N LYS A 392 -21.86 26.78 50.65
CA LYS A 392 -22.70 26.82 49.44
C LYS A 392 -24.19 26.82 49.79
N LYS A 393 -24.89 27.94 49.49
CA LYS A 393 -26.36 28.07 49.55
C LYS A 393 -27.04 27.10 48.57
N LYS A 394 -27.99 26.30 49.06
CA LYS A 394 -28.79 25.32 48.29
C LYS A 394 -29.78 26.05 47.36
N LYS A 395 -29.44 26.25 46.08
CA LYS A 395 -30.40 26.70 45.05
C LYS A 395 -31.40 25.59 44.70
N LYS A 396 -32.66 25.98 44.49
CA LYS A 396 -33.83 25.10 44.21
C LYS A 396 -33.61 24.25 42.95
N LYS A 397 -33.98 22.96 43.00
CA LYS A 397 -33.93 22.00 41.87
C LYS A 397 -34.97 22.35 40.80
N GLY A 398 -34.64 23.29 39.90
CA GLY A 398 -35.26 23.32 38.57
C GLY A 398 -34.75 22.13 37.74
N MET A 399 -35.56 21.60 36.82
CA MET A 399 -35.08 20.61 35.84
C MET A 399 -33.81 21.17 35.17
N PRO A 400 -32.73 20.38 35.08
CA PRO A 400 -31.49 20.88 34.48
C PRO A 400 -31.79 21.30 33.04
N LYS A 401 -31.67 22.62 32.76
CA LYS A 401 -31.66 23.15 31.39
C LYS A 401 -30.71 22.26 30.59
N VAL A 402 -31.22 21.56 29.58
CA VAL A 402 -30.42 20.66 28.74
C VAL A 402 -29.42 21.53 28.03
N ASN A 403 -28.19 21.54 28.52
CA ASN A 403 -27.11 22.38 28.00
C ASN A 403 -26.82 21.94 26.57
N ARG A 404 -27.40 22.64 25.59
CA ARG A 404 -27.19 22.37 24.16
C ARG A 404 -25.81 22.90 23.82
N PRO A 405 -24.85 22.05 23.43
CA PRO A 405 -23.49 22.51 23.21
C PRO A 405 -23.43 23.39 21.96
N ARG A 406 -22.87 24.59 22.14
CA ARG A 406 -22.60 25.57 21.06
C ARG A 406 -21.70 24.96 19.97
N LEU A 407 -21.87 25.44 18.74
CA LEU A 407 -21.18 24.95 17.55
C LEU A 407 -20.48 26.11 16.87
N ASP A 408 -19.16 26.08 16.82
CA ASP A 408 -18.37 27.14 16.21
C ASP A 408 -18.42 27.02 14.67
N LEU A 409 -19.00 28.02 14.02
CA LEU A 409 -19.20 28.03 12.56
C LEU A 409 -17.86 27.99 11.80
N GLU A 410 -16.87 28.76 12.26
CA GLU A 410 -15.54 28.82 11.67
C GLU A 410 -14.83 27.45 11.66
N LEU A 411 -14.96 26.70 12.77
CA LEU A 411 -14.37 25.36 12.86
C LEU A 411 -15.06 24.38 11.92
N LEU A 412 -16.35 24.57 11.63
CA LEU A 412 -17.08 23.78 10.65
C LEU A 412 -16.61 24.06 9.22
N GLU A 413 -16.38 25.33 8.88
CA GLU A 413 -15.80 25.73 7.58
C GLU A 413 -14.38 25.17 7.41
N GLN A 414 -13.55 25.29 8.45
CA GLN A 414 -12.22 24.67 8.47
C GLN A 414 -12.30 23.15 8.27
N SER A 415 -13.31 22.50 8.86
CA SER A 415 -13.57 21.07 8.64
C SER A 415 -13.87 20.73 7.18
N ALA A 416 -14.62 21.60 6.48
CA ALA A 416 -14.98 21.43 5.08
C ALA A 416 -13.75 21.63 4.19
N LYS A 417 -12.95 22.68 4.45
CA LYS A 417 -11.67 22.94 3.77
C LYS A 417 -10.70 21.77 3.93
N ILE A 418 -10.58 21.21 5.14
CA ILE A 418 -9.73 20.02 5.40
C ILE A 418 -10.21 18.81 4.58
N LYS A 419 -11.53 18.59 4.48
CA LYS A 419 -12.08 17.48 3.68
C LYS A 419 -11.81 17.65 2.19
N GLN A 420 -12.07 18.84 1.64
CA GLN A 420 -11.76 19.17 0.24
C GLN A 420 -10.27 18.93 -0.04
N ALA A 421 -9.38 19.48 0.79
CA ALA A 421 -7.95 19.27 0.64
C ALA A 421 -7.53 17.78 0.71
N LEU A 422 -8.21 16.94 1.51
CA LEU A 422 -7.96 15.50 1.54
C LEU A 422 -8.50 14.78 0.29
N GLU A 423 -9.63 15.21 -0.24
CA GLU A 423 -10.21 14.69 -1.48
C GLU A 423 -9.35 15.05 -2.69
N ASP A 424 -8.88 16.29 -2.77
CA ASP A 424 -7.95 16.73 -3.81
C ASP A 424 -6.62 15.99 -3.71
N LYS A 425 -6.07 15.78 -2.50
CA LYS A 425 -4.89 14.93 -2.30
C LYS A 425 -5.13 13.50 -2.80
N LYS A 426 -6.30 12.92 -2.57
CA LYS A 426 -6.66 11.59 -3.07
C LYS A 426 -6.82 11.58 -4.59
N ARG A 427 -7.47 12.60 -5.17
CA ARG A 427 -7.64 12.76 -6.62
C ARG A 427 -6.30 12.91 -7.31
N ASN A 428 -5.43 13.78 -6.80
CA ASN A 428 -4.07 13.98 -7.31
C ASN A 428 -3.21 12.72 -7.16
N ALA A 429 -3.33 11.98 -6.06
CA ALA A 429 -2.65 10.68 -5.91
C ALA A 429 -3.16 9.63 -6.91
N ARG A 430 -4.46 9.58 -7.19
CA ARG A 430 -5.04 8.72 -8.23
C ARG A 430 -4.55 9.11 -9.63
N LEU A 431 -4.51 10.41 -9.94
CA LEU A 431 -4.00 10.93 -11.21
C LEU A 431 -2.52 10.61 -11.39
N LYS A 432 -1.69 10.80 -10.35
CA LYS A 432 -0.27 10.41 -10.37
C LYS A 432 -0.07 8.92 -10.63
N ARG A 433 -0.85 8.04 -9.96
CA ARG A 433 -0.80 6.59 -10.21
C ARG A 433 -1.24 6.24 -11.63
N ARG A 434 -2.26 6.90 -12.16
CA ARG A 434 -2.70 6.70 -13.55
C ARG A 434 -1.64 7.15 -14.56
N ALA A 435 -0.98 8.28 -14.31
CA ALA A 435 0.14 8.76 -15.12
C ALA A 435 1.32 7.78 -15.08
N GLU A 436 1.73 7.31 -13.90
CA GLU A 436 2.81 6.32 -13.72
C GLU A 436 2.49 4.99 -14.43
N ARG A 437 1.24 4.51 -14.37
CA ARG A 437 0.81 3.32 -15.14
C ARG A 437 0.84 3.56 -16.64
N ARG A 438 0.43 4.74 -17.12
CA ARG A 438 0.49 5.10 -18.55
C ARG A 438 1.93 5.19 -19.04
N GLU A 439 2.81 5.82 -18.27
CA GLU A 439 4.24 5.91 -18.56
C GLU A 439 4.89 4.52 -18.60
N LYS A 440 4.58 3.66 -17.62
CA LYS A 440 5.08 2.27 -17.60
C LYS A 440 4.57 1.47 -18.80
N ALA A 441 3.31 1.63 -19.18
CA ALA A 441 2.74 0.97 -20.36
C ALA A 441 3.38 1.50 -21.65
N ALA A 442 3.66 2.80 -21.76
CA ALA A 442 4.37 3.40 -22.89
C ALA A 442 5.82 2.91 -22.96
N GLN A 443 6.53 2.81 -21.84
CA GLN A 443 7.87 2.25 -21.77
C GLN A 443 7.89 0.77 -22.16
N GLU A 444 6.90 -0.04 -21.72
CA GLU A 444 6.80 -1.44 -22.13
C GLU A 444 6.47 -1.57 -23.63
N LYS A 445 5.60 -0.71 -24.15
CA LYS A 445 5.29 -0.66 -25.59
C LYS A 445 6.52 -0.29 -26.41
N ALA A 446 7.25 0.75 -26.00
CA ALA A 446 8.50 1.16 -26.65
C ALA A 446 9.56 0.05 -26.61
N LYS A 447 9.69 -0.67 -25.49
CA LYS A 447 10.57 -1.84 -25.39
C LYS A 447 10.18 -2.96 -26.35
N ARG A 448 8.87 -3.25 -26.48
CA ARG A 448 8.37 -4.27 -27.42
C ARG A 448 8.53 -3.83 -28.88
N GLU A 449 8.35 -2.55 -29.19
CA GLU A 449 8.58 -2.00 -30.53
C GLU A 449 10.07 -2.08 -30.88
N ALA A 450 10.98 -1.72 -29.96
CA ALA A 450 12.42 -1.86 -30.15
C ALA A 450 12.88 -3.33 -30.30
N GLU A 451 12.30 -4.26 -29.53
CA GLU A 451 12.57 -5.69 -29.65
C GLU A 451 12.05 -6.23 -31.00
N ALA A 452 10.88 -5.79 -31.45
CA ALA A 452 10.33 -6.17 -32.75
C ALA A 452 11.14 -5.59 -33.92
N GLU A 453 11.67 -4.38 -33.79
CA GLU A 453 12.56 -3.78 -34.78
C GLU A 453 13.92 -4.50 -34.83
N ALA A 454 14.50 -4.81 -33.68
CA ALA A 454 15.72 -5.62 -33.60
C ALA A 454 15.53 -7.00 -34.28
N ALA A 455 14.39 -7.66 -34.04
CA ALA A 455 14.05 -8.92 -34.70
C ALA A 455 13.87 -8.79 -36.23
N ARG A 456 13.38 -7.64 -36.72
CA ARG A 456 13.29 -7.37 -38.17
C ARG A 456 14.67 -7.20 -38.79
N ILE A 457 15.56 -6.45 -38.15
CA ILE A 457 16.94 -6.26 -38.61
C ILE A 457 17.69 -7.60 -38.64
N GLU A 458 17.48 -8.45 -37.63
CA GLU A 458 18.07 -9.79 -37.60
C GLU A 458 17.52 -10.69 -38.71
N ALA A 459 16.21 -10.66 -38.97
CA ALA A 459 15.60 -11.41 -40.08
C ALA A 459 16.10 -10.93 -41.46
N GLU A 460 16.25 -9.62 -41.66
CA GLU A 460 16.78 -9.06 -42.90
C GLU A 460 18.25 -9.46 -43.12
N LYS A 461 19.07 -9.44 -42.06
CA LYS A 461 20.46 -9.93 -42.12
C LYS A 461 20.53 -11.42 -42.45
N ALA A 462 19.62 -12.22 -41.90
CA ALA A 462 19.53 -13.64 -42.23
C ALA A 462 19.15 -13.87 -43.70
N GLU A 463 18.20 -13.09 -44.24
CA GLU A 463 17.81 -13.17 -45.65
C GLU A 463 18.95 -12.75 -46.59
N GLN A 464 19.68 -11.67 -46.27
CA GLN A 464 20.86 -11.26 -47.03
C GLN A 464 21.96 -12.35 -47.03
N ALA A 465 22.18 -13.03 -45.91
CA ALA A 465 23.12 -14.15 -45.83
C ALA A 465 22.66 -15.37 -46.67
N GLU A 466 21.36 -15.67 -46.70
CA GLU A 466 20.80 -16.70 -47.59
C GLU A 466 20.95 -16.32 -49.07
N GLN A 467 20.71 -15.06 -49.44
CA GLN A 467 20.89 -14.60 -50.82
C GLN A 467 22.37 -14.62 -51.25
N ALA A 468 23.30 -14.23 -50.36
CA ALA A 468 24.73 -14.28 -50.62
C ALA A 468 25.21 -15.72 -50.84
N SER A 469 24.84 -16.64 -49.95
CA SER A 469 25.19 -18.07 -50.08
C SER A 469 24.57 -18.72 -51.33
N ALA A 470 23.32 -18.36 -51.70
CA ALA A 470 22.70 -18.83 -52.93
C ALA A 470 23.39 -18.30 -54.20
N SER A 471 23.96 -17.09 -54.15
CA SER A 471 24.74 -16.51 -55.26
C SER A 471 26.10 -17.20 -55.43
N GLU A 472 26.79 -17.54 -54.33
CA GLU A 472 28.02 -18.34 -54.34
C GLU A 472 27.79 -19.77 -54.83
N GLU A 473 26.66 -20.40 -54.46
CA GLU A 473 26.32 -21.75 -54.95
C GLU A 473 26.03 -21.77 -56.46
N LYS A 474 25.50 -20.67 -57.02
CA LYS A 474 25.33 -20.52 -58.48
C LYS A 474 26.66 -20.27 -59.18
N ALA A 475 27.54 -19.43 -58.62
CA ALA A 475 28.86 -19.15 -59.20
C ALA A 475 29.79 -20.38 -59.21
N THR A 476 29.68 -21.26 -58.22
CA THR A 476 30.47 -22.51 -58.15
C THR A 476 29.95 -23.61 -59.08
N LYS A 477 28.64 -23.65 -59.38
CA LYS A 477 28.08 -24.55 -60.39
C LYS A 477 28.37 -24.11 -61.83
N GLU A 478 28.56 -22.82 -62.08
CA GLU A 478 28.90 -22.31 -63.41
C GLU A 478 30.39 -22.52 -63.75
N LYS A 479 31.29 -22.40 -62.76
CA LYS A 479 32.74 -22.63 -62.96
C LYS A 479 33.17 -24.11 -62.98
N SER A 480 32.34 -25.04 -62.50
CA SER A 480 32.66 -26.49 -62.49
C SER A 480 32.27 -27.25 -63.76
N SER A 481 31.69 -26.57 -64.78
CA SER A 481 31.37 -27.19 -66.08
C SER A 481 32.42 -26.95 -67.19
N LYS A 482 33.52 -26.23 -66.92
CA LYS A 482 34.50 -25.82 -67.94
C LYS A 482 35.97 -26.17 -67.66
N LYS A 483 36.27 -27.26 -66.92
CA LYS A 483 37.64 -27.81 -66.88
C LYS A 483 37.70 -29.27 -66.41
N ARG A 484 37.50 -30.21 -67.34
CA ARG A 484 38.02 -31.58 -67.24
C ARG A 484 38.60 -32.03 -68.58
N LYS A 485 39.81 -31.53 -68.83
CA LYS A 485 40.92 -32.06 -69.66
C LYS A 485 42.09 -31.09 -69.41
N ARG A 486 43.34 -31.45 -69.13
CA ARG A 486 44.05 -32.68 -68.70
C ARG A 486 45.51 -32.21 -68.49
N SER A 487 46.19 -32.75 -67.49
CA SER A 487 47.66 -32.99 -67.47
C SER A 487 47.91 -33.86 -66.21
N SER A 488 48.68 -34.95 -66.23
CA SER A 488 50.03 -35.07 -66.78
C SER A 488 50.28 -36.30 -67.70
N GLU A 489 51.28 -36.06 -68.57
CA GLU A 489 52.36 -36.93 -69.08
C GLU A 489 52.19 -38.00 -70.19
N GLU A 490 53.23 -37.96 -71.04
CA GLU A 490 53.74 -38.83 -72.11
C GLU A 490 53.08 -38.84 -73.52
N GLU A 491 53.74 -38.10 -74.43
CA GLU A 491 54.38 -38.50 -75.72
C GLU A 491 53.76 -39.55 -76.68
N PRO A 492 54.15 -39.61 -77.98
CA PRO A 492 54.07 -38.54 -78.98
C PRO A 492 53.45 -39.03 -80.32
N GLU A 493 53.25 -38.09 -81.25
CA GLU A 493 53.17 -38.27 -82.72
C GLU A 493 52.24 -39.33 -83.36
N GLN A 494 51.38 -38.89 -84.30
CA GLN A 494 51.60 -39.12 -85.74
C GLN A 494 50.42 -38.67 -86.61
N LYS A 495 50.80 -38.28 -87.82
CA LYS A 495 50.03 -37.79 -88.98
C LYS A 495 48.89 -38.74 -89.37
N GLY A 496 47.81 -38.20 -89.95
CA GLY A 496 46.83 -39.04 -90.64
C GLY A 496 45.70 -38.27 -91.32
N LYS A 497 45.82 -38.10 -92.64
CA LYS A 497 44.84 -37.55 -93.57
C LYS A 497 43.67 -38.53 -93.80
N LYS A 498 42.47 -37.97 -94.01
CA LYS A 498 41.28 -38.53 -94.73
C LYS A 498 40.64 -39.77 -94.07
N THR A 499 39.33 -39.87 -93.91
CA THR A 499 38.37 -40.13 -95.00
C THR A 499 36.94 -40.10 -94.45
N LYS A 500 36.02 -39.91 -95.38
CA LYS A 500 34.56 -39.92 -95.30
C LYS A 500 34.09 -41.36 -95.52
N THR A 501 33.23 -41.91 -94.67
CA THR A 501 32.35 -43.05 -94.99
C THR A 501 31.11 -43.03 -94.10
N ASP A 502 30.02 -43.45 -94.71
CA ASP A 502 28.62 -43.31 -94.33
C ASP A 502 28.13 -44.25 -93.22
N ASP A 503 26.93 -43.91 -92.75
CA ASP A 503 25.82 -44.78 -92.34
C ASP A 503 26.12 -46.04 -91.50
N LEU A 504 25.59 -46.05 -90.27
CA LEU A 504 24.47 -46.90 -89.84
C LEU A 504 24.27 -46.78 -88.31
N ASP A 505 23.00 -46.80 -87.88
CA ASP A 505 22.44 -46.89 -86.52
C ASP A 505 21.76 -45.64 -85.92
N SER A 506 20.67 -45.18 -86.57
CA SER A 506 19.79 -44.12 -86.06
C SER A 506 18.72 -44.58 -85.06
N GLU A 507 18.58 -45.88 -84.75
CA GLU A 507 17.54 -46.37 -83.82
C GLU A 507 17.97 -46.42 -82.34
N GLU A 508 19.26 -46.58 -82.03
CA GLU A 508 19.72 -46.65 -80.64
C GLU A 508 19.81 -45.26 -79.98
N GLU A 509 20.07 -44.21 -80.77
CA GLU A 509 20.14 -42.84 -80.28
C GLU A 509 18.75 -42.29 -79.89
N ALA A 510 17.68 -42.73 -80.58
CA ALA A 510 16.31 -42.38 -80.24
C ALA A 510 15.88 -42.97 -78.88
N LYS A 511 16.20 -44.25 -78.61
CA LYS A 511 15.91 -44.89 -77.32
C LYS A 511 16.70 -44.27 -76.15
N ARG A 512 17.94 -43.82 -76.40
CA ARG A 512 18.73 -43.08 -75.39
C ARG A 512 18.18 -41.67 -75.11
N LYS A 513 17.71 -40.94 -76.13
CA LYS A 513 17.09 -39.61 -75.94
C LYS A 513 15.76 -39.70 -75.19
N GLU A 514 14.95 -40.72 -75.44
CA GLU A 514 13.68 -40.91 -74.71
C GLU A 514 13.90 -41.32 -73.23
N LYS A 515 14.84 -42.23 -72.95
CA LYS A 515 15.19 -42.62 -71.57
C LYS A 515 15.76 -41.44 -70.76
N LYS A 516 16.49 -40.54 -71.42
CA LYS A 516 17.01 -39.31 -70.80
C LYS A 516 15.91 -38.29 -70.52
N ARG A 517 14.88 -38.20 -71.37
CA ARG A 517 13.68 -37.37 -71.13
C ARG A 517 12.86 -37.89 -69.94
N LYS A 518 12.60 -39.20 -69.88
CA LYS A 518 11.87 -39.84 -68.76
C LYS A 518 12.58 -39.63 -67.41
N ARG A 519 13.90 -39.81 -67.34
CA ARG A 519 14.69 -39.53 -66.11
C ARG A 519 14.69 -38.05 -65.71
N LYS A 520 14.63 -37.11 -66.66
CA LYS A 520 14.60 -35.67 -66.37
C LYS A 520 13.24 -35.22 -65.84
N GLU A 521 12.17 -35.83 -66.33
CA GLU A 521 10.80 -35.58 -65.87
C GLU A 521 10.58 -36.16 -64.47
N GLU A 522 11.08 -37.36 -64.20
CA GLU A 522 11.01 -38.00 -62.88
C GLU A 522 11.77 -37.19 -61.81
N LYS A 523 12.96 -36.66 -62.14
CA LYS A 523 13.69 -35.73 -61.25
C LYS A 523 12.94 -34.42 -61.01
N ARG A 524 12.15 -33.93 -61.96
CA ARG A 524 11.30 -32.73 -61.76
C ARG A 524 10.16 -33.04 -60.79
N LYS A 525 9.47 -34.16 -60.97
CA LYS A 525 8.39 -34.60 -60.06
C LYS A 525 8.90 -34.85 -58.64
N GLN A 526 10.10 -35.42 -58.47
CA GLN A 526 10.70 -35.59 -57.15
C GLN A 526 11.05 -34.25 -56.49
N LYS A 527 11.59 -33.28 -57.23
CA LYS A 527 11.88 -31.94 -56.67
C LYS A 527 10.62 -31.20 -56.25
N GLU A 528 9.57 -31.25 -57.07
CA GLU A 528 8.29 -30.62 -56.77
C GLU A 528 7.63 -31.22 -55.52
N ASN A 529 7.74 -32.54 -55.33
CA ASN A 529 7.22 -33.20 -54.13
C ASN A 529 8.00 -32.84 -52.86
N VAL A 530 9.32 -32.64 -52.96
CA VAL A 530 10.14 -32.19 -51.82
C VAL A 530 9.82 -30.74 -51.45
N GLU A 531 9.59 -29.88 -52.44
CA GLU A 531 9.23 -28.48 -52.23
C GLU A 531 7.84 -28.34 -51.59
N LYS A 532 6.84 -29.08 -52.10
CA LYS A 532 5.52 -29.18 -51.48
C LYS A 532 5.55 -29.71 -50.04
N LYS A 533 6.48 -30.62 -49.73
CA LYS A 533 6.67 -31.14 -48.36
C LYS A 533 7.25 -30.06 -47.43
N LYS A 534 8.28 -29.33 -47.87
CA LYS A 534 8.88 -28.22 -47.11
C LYS A 534 7.89 -27.07 -46.87
N GLU A 535 7.03 -26.77 -47.85
CA GLU A 535 6.01 -25.73 -47.70
C GLU A 535 4.94 -26.11 -46.67
N LYS A 536 4.48 -27.37 -46.68
CA LYS A 536 3.57 -27.88 -45.65
C LYS A 536 4.17 -27.84 -44.24
N GLU A 537 5.46 -28.12 -44.11
CA GLU A 537 6.19 -28.05 -42.83
C GLU A 537 6.30 -26.60 -42.32
N ARG A 538 6.63 -25.65 -43.21
CA ARG A 538 6.62 -24.21 -42.88
C ARG A 538 5.23 -23.69 -42.47
N GLN A 539 4.16 -24.20 -43.10
CA GLN A 539 2.79 -23.85 -42.71
C GLN A 539 2.41 -24.43 -41.33
N ALA A 540 2.79 -25.68 -41.04
CA ALA A 540 2.55 -26.31 -39.75
C ALA A 540 3.29 -25.61 -38.60
N GLU A 541 4.53 -25.17 -38.85
CA GLU A 541 5.33 -24.42 -37.87
C GLU A 541 4.73 -23.04 -37.58
N LYS A 542 4.28 -22.31 -38.62
CA LYS A 542 3.54 -21.04 -38.45
C LYS A 542 2.26 -21.22 -37.64
N GLU A 543 1.54 -22.32 -37.84
CA GLU A 543 0.30 -22.61 -37.10
C GLU A 543 0.58 -22.97 -35.62
N LEU A 544 1.65 -23.72 -35.34
CA LEU A 544 2.10 -24.00 -33.98
C LEU A 544 2.56 -22.74 -33.24
N GLN A 545 3.31 -21.87 -33.91
CA GLN A 545 3.76 -20.59 -33.36
C GLN A 545 2.56 -19.66 -33.08
N ALA A 546 1.57 -19.62 -33.97
CA ALA A 546 0.33 -18.88 -33.77
C ALA A 546 -0.48 -19.41 -32.57
N LYS A 547 -0.58 -20.74 -32.42
CA LYS A 547 -1.24 -21.37 -31.25
C LYS A 547 -0.51 -21.06 -29.94
N TYR A 548 0.82 -21.04 -29.94
CA TYR A 548 1.62 -20.68 -28.77
C TYR A 548 1.42 -19.20 -28.37
N LEU A 549 1.46 -18.27 -29.33
CA LEU A 549 1.20 -16.85 -29.09
C LEU A 549 -0.24 -16.59 -28.62
N ALA A 550 -1.23 -17.30 -29.18
CA ALA A 550 -2.62 -17.22 -28.73
C ALA A 550 -2.79 -17.71 -27.28
N SER A 551 -2.14 -18.83 -26.92
CA SER A 551 -2.21 -19.39 -25.56
C SER A 551 -1.55 -18.47 -24.51
N THR A 552 -0.43 -17.82 -24.86
CA THR A 552 0.27 -16.89 -23.95
C THR A 552 -0.46 -15.56 -23.81
N ALA A 553 -1.14 -15.08 -24.86
CA ALA A 553 -2.04 -13.93 -24.79
C ALA A 553 -3.26 -14.19 -23.89
N GLU A 554 -3.84 -15.40 -23.95
CA GLU A 554 -4.98 -15.75 -23.10
C GLU A 554 -4.59 -15.89 -21.62
N VAL A 555 -3.41 -16.44 -21.33
CA VAL A 555 -2.86 -16.51 -19.96
C VAL A 555 -2.53 -15.11 -19.42
N ARG A 556 -1.96 -14.19 -20.23
CA ARG A 556 -1.69 -12.81 -19.81
C ARG A 556 -2.98 -11.99 -19.58
N SER A 557 -4.02 -12.19 -20.38
CA SER A 557 -5.33 -11.52 -20.18
C SER A 557 -6.06 -11.96 -18.90
N LYS A 558 -5.75 -13.15 -18.37
CA LYS A 558 -6.27 -13.64 -17.08
C LYS A 558 -5.44 -13.15 -15.88
N VAL A 559 -4.30 -12.51 -16.12
CA VAL A 559 -3.44 -11.85 -15.12
C VAL A 559 -3.45 -10.32 -15.32
N GLU A 560 -4.57 -9.74 -15.79
CA GLU A 560 -4.84 -8.36 -15.39
C GLU A 560 -5.00 -8.37 -13.87
N SER A 561 -4.23 -7.54 -13.18
CA SER A 561 -4.27 -7.46 -11.72
C SER A 561 -5.72 -7.21 -11.29
N LYS A 562 -6.20 -7.90 -10.25
CA LYS A 562 -7.56 -7.66 -9.72
C LYS A 562 -7.81 -6.18 -9.43
N ASP A 563 -6.75 -5.42 -9.17
CA ASP A 563 -6.77 -3.98 -8.96
C ASP A 563 -7.08 -3.19 -10.24
N ASP A 564 -6.56 -3.56 -11.41
CA ASP A 564 -6.89 -2.88 -12.68
C ASP A 564 -8.34 -3.13 -13.10
N ARG A 565 -8.87 -4.32 -12.81
CA ARG A 565 -10.30 -4.63 -13.01
C ARG A 565 -11.19 -3.80 -12.09
N LEU A 566 -10.81 -3.65 -10.81
CA LEU A 566 -11.51 -2.79 -9.86
C LEU A 566 -11.42 -1.30 -10.25
N ASP A 567 -10.26 -0.84 -10.72
CA ASP A 567 -10.08 0.56 -11.14
C ASP A 567 -10.91 0.89 -12.40
N ARG A 568 -11.06 -0.06 -13.35
CA ARG A 568 -11.99 0.08 -14.48
C ARG A 568 -13.45 0.11 -14.03
N GLU A 569 -13.84 -0.78 -13.13
CA GLU A 569 -15.21 -0.83 -12.60
C GLU A 569 -15.57 0.45 -11.82
N ILE A 570 -14.63 1.00 -11.05
CA ILE A 570 -14.79 2.29 -10.36
C ILE A 570 -14.91 3.44 -11.38
N ALA A 571 -14.08 3.45 -12.43
CA ALA A 571 -14.13 4.48 -13.46
C ALA A 571 -15.44 4.43 -14.28
N GLU A 572 -15.91 3.24 -14.65
CA GLU A 572 -17.20 3.06 -15.33
C GLU A 572 -18.37 3.48 -14.42
N ARG A 573 -18.30 3.18 -13.12
CA ARG A 573 -19.33 3.60 -12.16
C ARG A 573 -19.33 5.11 -11.93
N GLU A 574 -18.17 5.74 -11.83
CA GLU A 574 -18.04 7.20 -11.70
C GLU A 574 -18.52 7.91 -12.99
N ALA A 575 -18.19 7.38 -14.17
CA ALA A 575 -18.67 7.90 -15.45
C ALA A 575 -20.20 7.76 -15.59
N ARG A 576 -20.76 6.63 -15.15
CA ARG A 576 -22.20 6.40 -15.18
C ARG A 576 -22.95 7.36 -14.24
N LEU A 577 -22.45 7.57 -13.03
CA LEU A 577 -23.04 8.55 -12.09
C LEU A 577 -22.92 9.99 -12.62
N ARG A 578 -21.85 10.31 -13.33
CA ARG A 578 -21.68 11.64 -13.94
C ARG A 578 -22.63 11.86 -15.11
N ALA A 579 -22.82 10.85 -15.97
CA ALA A 579 -23.78 10.89 -17.06
C ALA A 579 -25.22 10.97 -16.52
N GLU A 580 -25.55 10.19 -15.50
CA GLU A 580 -26.87 10.24 -14.85
C GLU A 580 -27.15 11.60 -14.20
N ASN A 581 -26.14 12.24 -13.60
CA ASN A 581 -26.30 13.60 -13.07
C ASN A 581 -26.43 14.67 -14.18
N GLN A 582 -25.71 14.52 -15.30
CA GLN A 582 -25.85 15.43 -16.45
C GLN A 582 -27.22 15.28 -17.11
N GLU A 583 -27.71 14.05 -17.27
CA GLU A 583 -29.05 13.76 -17.80
C GLU A 583 -30.17 14.24 -16.85
N ALA A 584 -29.90 14.26 -15.53
CA ALA A 584 -30.80 14.85 -14.53
C ALA A 584 -30.75 16.39 -14.48
N GLU A 585 -29.65 17.03 -14.87
CA GLU A 585 -29.55 18.50 -14.99
C GLU A 585 -30.15 19.02 -16.31
N GLU A 586 -30.11 18.22 -17.38
CA GLU A 586 -30.61 18.59 -18.71
C GLU A 586 -32.11 18.28 -18.90
N SER A 587 -32.74 17.59 -17.94
CA SER A 587 -34.19 17.37 -17.90
C SER A 587 -34.88 18.34 -16.94
N GLU A 588 -35.20 19.54 -17.43
CA GLU A 588 -36.04 20.57 -16.75
C GLU A 588 -37.52 20.17 -16.57
N GLU A 589 -37.85 18.87 -16.57
CA GLU A 589 -39.21 18.40 -16.26
C GLU A 589 -39.32 17.94 -14.81
N PRO A 590 -40.27 18.49 -14.01
CA PRO A 590 -40.44 18.12 -12.62
C PRO A 590 -40.75 16.63 -12.48
N GLN A 591 -39.82 15.88 -11.87
CA GLN A 591 -39.87 14.43 -11.61
C GLN A 591 -40.97 13.97 -10.62
N TYR A 592 -42.16 14.56 -10.64
CA TYR A 592 -43.26 14.17 -9.75
C TYR A 592 -44.17 13.05 -10.30
N THR A 593 -43.99 12.61 -11.55
CA THR A 593 -44.88 11.63 -12.19
C THR A 593 -44.26 10.26 -12.48
N LYS A 594 -42.93 10.09 -12.41
CA LYS A 594 -42.26 8.80 -12.72
C LYS A 594 -42.08 7.83 -11.55
N VAL A 595 -42.32 8.24 -10.30
CA VAL A 595 -42.15 7.36 -9.12
C VAL A 595 -43.39 6.53 -8.80
N SER A 596 -44.57 6.86 -9.36
CA SER A 596 -45.81 6.11 -9.10
C SER A 596 -46.04 4.88 -10.00
N GLN A 597 -45.30 4.73 -11.11
CA GLN A 597 -45.52 3.64 -12.07
C GLN A 597 -44.56 2.45 -11.95
N ASN A 598 -43.55 2.50 -11.06
CA ASN A 598 -42.60 1.39 -10.87
C ASN A 598 -42.91 0.48 -9.68
N TRP A 599 -44.13 0.56 -9.14
CA TRP A 599 -44.66 -0.51 -8.29
C TRP A 599 -45.01 -1.70 -9.18
N ASN A 600 -44.05 -2.61 -9.31
CA ASN A 600 -44.22 -3.86 -10.02
C ASN A 600 -44.98 -4.85 -9.10
N PRO A 601 -46.30 -5.06 -9.27
CA PRO A 601 -47.08 -5.95 -8.40
C PRO A 601 -46.59 -7.41 -8.45
N ASP A 602 -45.86 -7.78 -9.52
CA ASP A 602 -45.23 -9.09 -9.66
C ASP A 602 -44.05 -9.34 -8.71
N ALA A 603 -43.43 -8.28 -8.15
CA ALA A 603 -42.41 -8.44 -7.11
C ALA A 603 -43.00 -8.95 -5.77
N LEU A 604 -44.33 -8.88 -5.60
CA LEU A 604 -45.06 -9.49 -4.47
C LEU A 604 -45.49 -10.94 -4.72
N MET A 605 -45.46 -11.42 -5.97
CA MET A 605 -45.78 -12.80 -6.33
C MET A 605 -44.53 -13.71 -6.46
N GLY A 606 -43.33 -13.15 -6.33
CA GLY A 606 -42.05 -13.85 -6.57
C GLY A 606 -41.68 -14.95 -5.54
N ASP A 607 -41.32 -16.10 -6.08
CA ASP A 607 -40.71 -17.32 -5.52
C ASP A 607 -41.39 -17.97 -4.29
N LYS A 608 -41.81 -19.24 -4.47
CA LYS A 608 -42.32 -20.11 -3.40
C LYS A 608 -41.40 -20.13 -2.17
N GLU A 609 -40.08 -20.05 -2.36
CA GLU A 609 -39.11 -20.00 -1.27
C GLU A 609 -39.20 -18.71 -0.44
N ARG A 610 -39.54 -17.58 -1.07
CA ARG A 610 -39.70 -16.30 -0.36
C ARG A 610 -41.02 -16.27 0.41
N ARG A 611 -42.09 -16.84 -0.14
CA ARG A 611 -43.35 -17.09 0.60
C ARG A 611 -43.15 -18.07 1.76
N GLU A 612 -42.38 -19.15 1.59
CA GLU A 612 -42.07 -20.08 2.68
C GLU A 612 -41.23 -19.44 3.78
N LYS A 613 -40.22 -18.63 3.44
CA LYS A 613 -39.44 -17.88 4.43
C LYS A 613 -40.30 -16.86 5.17
N PHE A 614 -41.21 -16.19 4.48
CA PHE A 614 -42.13 -15.24 5.07
C PHE A 614 -43.16 -15.91 5.99
N MET A 615 -43.72 -17.06 5.58
CA MET A 615 -44.61 -17.87 6.42
C MET A 615 -43.89 -18.49 7.63
N LYS A 616 -42.60 -18.81 7.49
CA LYS A 616 -41.75 -19.25 8.60
C LYS A 616 -41.42 -18.12 9.57
N LEU A 617 -41.33 -16.87 9.08
CA LEU A 617 -41.12 -15.68 9.90
C LEU A 617 -42.41 -15.28 10.65
N LEU A 618 -43.59 -15.53 10.05
CA LEU A 618 -44.91 -15.29 10.64
C LEU A 618 -45.36 -16.39 11.62
N GLY A 619 -44.46 -17.31 12.00
CA GLY A 619 -44.72 -18.23 13.11
C GLY A 619 -45.71 -19.36 12.81
N ALA A 620 -45.97 -19.67 11.53
CA ALA A 620 -46.79 -20.81 11.14
C ALA A 620 -46.08 -22.14 11.53
N LYS A 621 -46.55 -22.69 12.65
CA LYS A 621 -46.40 -24.05 13.23
C LYS A 621 -45.35 -24.98 12.60
N LYS A 622 -44.35 -25.33 13.43
CA LYS A 622 -43.46 -26.51 13.31
C LYS A 622 -44.29 -27.78 13.08
N ALA A 623 -44.23 -28.37 11.88
CA ALA A 623 -44.61 -29.76 11.68
C ALA A 623 -43.55 -30.69 12.28
N LYS A 624 -44.02 -31.71 13.01
CA LYS A 624 -43.23 -32.73 13.72
C LYS A 624 -42.25 -33.45 12.78
N LYS A 625 -41.02 -33.68 13.27
CA LYS A 625 -39.98 -34.53 12.66
C LYS A 625 -40.52 -35.96 12.46
N GLY A 626 -40.60 -36.41 11.21
CA GLY A 626 -40.63 -37.82 10.83
C GLY A 626 -39.22 -38.43 10.71
N PRO A 627 -39.11 -39.77 10.58
CA PRO A 627 -37.94 -40.55 11.00
C PRO A 627 -36.74 -40.46 10.05
N LYS A 628 -35.55 -40.63 10.64
CA LYS A 628 -34.24 -40.60 10.00
C LYS A 628 -34.13 -41.70 8.94
N LYS A 629 -33.99 -41.31 7.66
CA LYS A 629 -33.38 -42.17 6.62
C LYS A 629 -31.87 -41.90 6.57
N THR A 630 -31.10 -42.97 6.39
CA THR A 630 -29.63 -43.02 6.48
C THR A 630 -28.92 -42.31 5.32
N PRO A 631 -27.64 -41.91 5.48
CA PRO A 631 -27.02 -40.87 4.65
C PRO A 631 -26.51 -41.32 3.27
N ASN A 632 -26.48 -42.62 2.96
CA ASN A 632 -25.75 -43.11 1.78
C ASN A 632 -26.58 -43.19 0.49
N GLU A 633 -27.91 -43.11 0.54
CA GLU A 633 -28.75 -43.30 -0.66
C GLU A 633 -29.14 -41.98 -1.36
N LYS A 634 -28.90 -40.83 -0.70
CA LYS A 634 -29.24 -39.49 -1.25
C LYS A 634 -28.17 -38.88 -2.16
N VAL A 635 -26.93 -39.34 -2.07
CA VAL A 635 -25.82 -38.70 -2.80
C VAL A 635 -25.76 -39.15 -4.26
N GLU A 636 -26.21 -40.37 -4.57
CA GLU A 636 -26.16 -40.89 -5.95
C GLU A 636 -27.29 -40.31 -6.82
N THR A 637 -28.50 -40.17 -6.27
CA THR A 637 -29.66 -39.66 -7.03
C THR A 637 -29.59 -38.15 -7.34
N GLU A 638 -28.95 -37.34 -6.49
CA GLU A 638 -28.74 -35.91 -6.77
C GLU A 638 -27.60 -35.65 -7.77
N LYS A 639 -26.53 -36.46 -7.74
CA LYS A 639 -25.45 -36.37 -8.73
C LYS A 639 -25.93 -36.77 -10.12
N GLU A 640 -26.77 -37.78 -10.23
CA GLU A 640 -27.29 -38.26 -11.50
C GLU A 640 -28.31 -37.28 -12.12
N LYS A 641 -29.16 -36.65 -11.29
CA LYS A 641 -30.05 -35.56 -11.73
C LYS A 641 -29.27 -34.32 -12.17
N ALA A 642 -28.24 -33.93 -11.43
CA ALA A 642 -27.38 -32.80 -11.82
C ALA A 642 -26.60 -33.05 -13.12
N ALA A 643 -26.24 -34.31 -13.39
CA ALA A 643 -25.57 -34.70 -14.63
C ALA A 643 -26.53 -34.69 -15.83
N ARG A 644 -27.78 -35.15 -15.66
CA ARG A 644 -28.82 -35.07 -16.71
C ARG A 644 -29.21 -33.63 -17.02
N GLU A 645 -29.42 -32.79 -16.01
CA GLU A 645 -29.77 -31.38 -16.20
C GLU A 645 -28.64 -30.58 -16.89
N LYS A 646 -27.37 -30.92 -16.63
CA LYS A 646 -26.23 -30.34 -17.36
C LYS A 646 -26.17 -30.78 -18.82
N LYS A 647 -26.46 -32.05 -19.12
CA LYS A 647 -26.50 -32.55 -20.51
C LYS A 647 -27.64 -31.92 -21.29
N GLU A 648 -28.82 -31.76 -20.68
CA GLU A 648 -29.98 -31.16 -21.32
C GLU A 648 -29.79 -29.65 -21.55
N LYS A 649 -29.19 -28.91 -20.60
CA LYS A 649 -28.80 -27.50 -20.79
C LYS A 649 -27.71 -27.31 -21.85
N LEU A 650 -26.84 -28.30 -22.07
CA LEU A 650 -25.85 -28.25 -23.14
C LEU A 650 -26.48 -28.57 -24.51
N ALA A 651 -27.43 -29.51 -24.57
CA ALA A 651 -28.15 -29.83 -25.80
C ALA A 651 -29.02 -28.67 -26.33
N VAL A 652 -29.74 -27.98 -25.43
CA VAL A 652 -30.57 -26.80 -25.80
C VAL A 652 -29.73 -25.60 -26.25
N LYS A 653 -28.44 -25.54 -25.85
CA LYS A 653 -27.54 -24.43 -26.23
C LYS A 653 -26.89 -24.61 -27.60
N VAL A 654 -26.96 -25.83 -28.17
CA VAL A 654 -26.36 -26.17 -29.47
C VAL A 654 -27.38 -26.02 -30.63
N THR A 655 -28.68 -26.00 -30.35
CA THR A 655 -29.74 -25.97 -31.38
C THR A 655 -30.37 -24.60 -31.67
N GLN A 656 -29.86 -23.49 -31.12
CA GLN A 656 -30.36 -22.15 -31.48
C GLN A 656 -29.65 -21.58 -32.72
N PRO A 657 -30.36 -21.32 -33.85
CA PRO A 657 -29.82 -20.65 -35.02
C PRO A 657 -29.69 -19.14 -34.73
N ASN A 658 -28.72 -18.75 -33.90
CA ASN A 658 -28.49 -17.34 -33.57
C ASN A 658 -27.05 -17.02 -33.13
N VAL A 659 -26.08 -17.87 -33.51
CA VAL A 659 -24.65 -17.67 -33.17
C VAL A 659 -23.95 -16.78 -34.18
N VAL A 660 -24.38 -16.78 -35.45
CA VAL A 660 -23.81 -15.94 -36.51
C VAL A 660 -24.24 -14.48 -36.32
N GLU A 661 -25.55 -14.21 -36.15
CA GLU A 661 -26.06 -12.86 -35.88
C GLU A 661 -25.47 -12.23 -34.61
N ARG A 662 -25.24 -13.02 -33.56
CA ARG A 662 -24.57 -12.53 -32.34
C ARG A 662 -23.09 -12.21 -32.54
N LYS A 663 -22.39 -12.96 -33.40
CA LYS A 663 -20.99 -12.66 -33.73
C LYS A 663 -20.89 -11.41 -34.60
N GLU A 664 -21.79 -11.25 -35.56
CA GLU A 664 -21.86 -10.05 -36.41
C GLU A 664 -22.27 -8.81 -35.61
N LYS A 665 -23.28 -8.91 -34.74
CA LYS A 665 -23.66 -7.81 -33.83
C LYS A 665 -22.54 -7.43 -32.86
N LYS A 666 -21.72 -8.40 -32.44
CA LYS A 666 -20.53 -8.15 -31.60
C LYS A 666 -19.37 -7.54 -32.40
N ALA A 667 -19.20 -7.91 -33.66
CA ALA A 667 -18.24 -7.29 -34.57
C ALA A 667 -18.64 -5.84 -34.88
N ALA A 668 -19.91 -5.58 -35.17
CA ALA A 668 -20.46 -4.25 -35.38
C ALA A 668 -20.26 -3.34 -34.16
N ARG A 669 -20.52 -3.83 -32.94
CA ARG A 669 -20.24 -3.07 -31.70
C ARG A 669 -18.76 -2.77 -31.48
N ARG A 670 -17.85 -3.67 -31.89
CA ARG A 670 -16.40 -3.43 -31.81
C ARG A 670 -15.94 -2.42 -32.85
N ALA A 671 -16.52 -2.46 -34.05
CA ALA A 671 -16.25 -1.47 -35.09
C ALA A 671 -16.74 -0.08 -34.66
N ALA A 672 -17.96 0.03 -34.13
CA ALA A 672 -18.50 1.29 -33.60
C ALA A 672 -17.63 1.87 -32.48
N ARG A 673 -17.19 1.04 -31.52
CA ARG A 673 -16.30 1.50 -30.44
C ARG A 673 -14.92 1.93 -30.94
N LYS A 674 -14.40 1.27 -31.98
CA LYS A 674 -13.12 1.66 -32.59
C LYS A 674 -13.24 2.99 -33.34
N ALA A 675 -14.38 3.22 -34.00
CA ALA A 675 -14.67 4.50 -34.65
C ALA A 675 -14.82 5.63 -33.63
N GLU A 676 -15.49 5.39 -32.50
CA GLU A 676 -15.61 6.35 -31.40
C GLU A 676 -14.25 6.68 -30.76
N GLU A 677 -13.39 5.67 -30.56
CA GLU A 677 -12.04 5.87 -30.05
C GLU A 677 -11.15 6.67 -31.03
N GLN A 678 -11.29 6.42 -32.34
CA GLN A 678 -10.61 7.20 -33.37
C GLN A 678 -11.12 8.65 -33.41
N ALA A 679 -12.43 8.87 -33.36
CA ALA A 679 -13.01 10.21 -33.30
C ALA A 679 -12.58 10.99 -32.03
N ALA A 680 -12.51 10.31 -30.88
CA ALA A 680 -12.01 10.91 -29.65
C ALA A 680 -10.50 11.25 -29.71
N ALA A 681 -9.71 10.41 -30.37
CA ALA A 681 -8.28 10.68 -30.59
C ALA A 681 -8.06 11.86 -31.55
N GLU A 682 -8.86 11.96 -32.62
CA GLU A 682 -8.83 13.09 -33.54
C GLU A 682 -9.28 14.39 -32.88
N ALA A 683 -10.35 14.35 -32.07
CA ALA A 683 -10.80 15.51 -31.28
C ALA A 683 -9.73 15.98 -30.27
N ALA A 684 -9.05 15.04 -29.60
CA ALA A 684 -7.95 15.38 -28.69
C ALA A 684 -6.75 15.98 -29.44
N ALA A 685 -6.42 15.46 -30.63
CA ALA A 685 -5.36 16.01 -31.47
C ALA A 685 -5.72 17.41 -31.99
N ALA A 686 -6.99 17.65 -32.34
CA ALA A 686 -7.50 18.96 -32.73
C ALA A 686 -7.44 19.97 -31.58
N ALA A 687 -7.83 19.57 -30.36
CA ALA A 687 -7.72 20.40 -29.16
C ALA A 687 -6.27 20.76 -28.83
N ALA A 688 -5.34 19.81 -28.94
CA ALA A 688 -3.91 20.06 -28.73
C ALA A 688 -3.34 21.05 -29.77
N LYS A 689 -3.75 20.93 -31.04
CA LYS A 689 -3.39 21.89 -32.09
C LYS A 689 -3.98 23.28 -31.82
N ALA A 690 -5.23 23.36 -31.37
CA ALA A 690 -5.86 24.63 -31.01
C ALA A 690 -5.14 25.32 -29.84
N GLU A 691 -4.73 24.56 -28.81
CA GLU A 691 -3.94 25.10 -27.70
C GLU A 691 -2.55 25.58 -28.16
N GLN A 692 -1.91 24.87 -29.08
CA GLN A 692 -0.64 25.28 -29.67
C GLN A 692 -0.78 26.58 -30.49
N ILE A 693 -1.86 26.70 -31.28
CA ILE A 693 -2.16 27.93 -32.03
C ILE A 693 -2.39 29.09 -31.07
N ALA A 694 -3.16 28.89 -29.99
CA ALA A 694 -3.41 29.92 -28.99
C ALA A 694 -2.11 30.40 -28.30
N ARG A 695 -1.17 29.49 -28.00
CA ARG A 695 0.15 29.86 -27.46
C ARG A 695 1.00 30.65 -28.47
N MET A 696 0.99 30.25 -29.75
CA MET A 696 1.70 31.00 -30.78
C MET A 696 1.10 32.40 -30.98
N GLN A 697 -0.24 32.54 -30.88
CA GLN A 697 -0.90 33.83 -30.93
C GLN A 697 -0.50 34.72 -29.75
N SER A 698 -0.52 34.20 -28.50
CA SER A 698 -0.08 34.98 -27.34
C SER A 698 1.40 35.39 -27.41
N ASP A 699 2.27 34.52 -27.91
CA ASP A 699 3.69 34.85 -28.08
C ASP A 699 3.91 35.95 -29.13
N LEU A 700 3.15 35.92 -30.23
CA LEU A 700 3.19 36.97 -31.25
C LEU A 700 2.64 38.30 -30.74
N GLU A 701 1.55 38.29 -29.96
CA GLU A 701 1.01 39.50 -29.31
C GLU A 701 2.02 40.10 -28.33
N ASN A 702 2.66 39.27 -27.49
CA ASN A 702 3.70 39.73 -26.57
C ASN A 702 4.92 40.34 -27.30
N GLN A 703 5.35 39.73 -28.41
CA GLN A 703 6.43 40.28 -29.23
C GLN A 703 6.04 41.60 -29.88
N TYR A 704 4.79 41.73 -30.35
CA TYR A 704 4.26 42.96 -30.91
C TYR A 704 4.21 44.07 -29.86
N GLU A 705 3.69 43.79 -28.66
CA GLU A 705 3.66 44.75 -27.55
C GLU A 705 5.05 45.19 -27.13
N ALA A 706 6.01 44.26 -27.01
CA ALA A 706 7.40 44.58 -26.70
C ALA A 706 8.04 45.47 -27.77
N GLY A 707 7.77 45.18 -29.05
CA GLY A 707 8.23 45.99 -30.18
C GLY A 707 7.61 47.39 -30.20
N MET A 708 6.31 47.51 -29.90
CA MET A 708 5.62 48.80 -29.78
C MET A 708 6.14 49.60 -28.59
N LYS A 709 6.37 48.96 -27.45
CA LYS A 709 6.95 49.60 -26.27
C LYS A 709 8.35 50.14 -26.56
N LEU A 710 9.21 49.39 -27.25
CA LEU A 710 10.54 49.86 -27.65
C LEU A 710 10.50 51.06 -28.61
N LYS A 711 9.50 51.14 -29.49
CA LYS A 711 9.34 52.26 -30.44
C LYS A 711 8.77 53.51 -29.79
N HIS A 712 7.86 53.37 -28.82
CA HIS A 712 7.20 54.50 -28.16
C HIS A 712 7.93 55.00 -26.91
N ASP A 713 8.73 54.17 -26.22
CA ASP A 713 9.65 54.60 -25.15
C ASP A 713 10.95 55.23 -25.70
N GLY A 714 10.99 55.60 -26.99
CA GLY A 714 12.05 56.39 -27.64
C GLY A 714 12.22 57.82 -27.10
N GLY A 715 11.77 58.09 -25.89
CA GLY A 715 11.93 59.34 -25.16
C GLY A 715 13.11 59.33 -24.20
N SER A 716 14.35 59.19 -24.69
CA SER A 716 15.52 59.82 -24.00
C SER A 716 16.78 59.88 -24.87
N LYS A 717 16.65 60.43 -26.08
CA LYS A 717 17.77 61.20 -26.67
C LYS A 717 17.93 62.48 -25.85
N ARG A 718 18.71 62.47 -24.76
CA ARG A 718 19.39 63.66 -24.14
C ARG A 718 20.05 63.31 -22.80
N ARG A 719 21.13 62.53 -22.83
CA ARG A 719 22.30 62.71 -21.95
C ARG A 719 23.49 62.28 -22.81
N GLY A 720 24.11 63.18 -23.58
CA GLY A 720 24.82 64.34 -23.05
C GLY A 720 26.18 63.88 -22.55
N LEU A 721 26.99 63.33 -23.47
CA LEU A 721 28.44 63.23 -23.31
C LEU A 721 29.01 64.65 -23.35
N GLY A 722 29.27 65.23 -22.18
CA GLY A 722 30.32 66.26 -21.97
C GLY A 722 31.34 65.61 -21.04
N ALA A 723 32.62 65.51 -21.41
CA ALA A 723 33.58 66.62 -21.57
C ALA A 723 33.82 67.34 -20.25
#